data_AF-A0A3Q2G4D7-F1
#
_entry.id   AF-A0A3Q2G4D7-F1
#
_cell.length_a   1.000
_cell.length_b   1.000
_cell.length_c   1.000
_cell.angle_alpha   90.00
_cell.angle_beta   90.00
_cell.angle_gamma   90.00
#
_symmetry.space_group_name_H-M   'P 1'
#
loop_
_entity.id
_entity.type
_entity.pdbx_description
1 polymer ?
#
loop_
_entity_poly.entity_id
_entity_poly.type
_entity_poly.pdbx_seq_one_letter_code
_entity_poly.pdbx_strand_id
1 'polypeptide(L)'
;QACLPGFFRVGGVLFGGNCMQCECNSHSTQCDISGVCEGCTNNTAGPHCDQCLPGFYGDPTKEECRRCPCPLTEPSNSFSPTCVLDASGEVSCDQCQHGYTGSNCERCASGFYGNPQVVGGACVSCECNGNANVSEDGYCDSVTGECLRCLGNTAGKHCELCRPGYYGDAVLAKDCKDCGCDVNGSLSGVCDITTGQCQCRENVTGRTCDRCKSGFFGLQSGRGCQPCGCSQSGSESESCDEDGQCHCKKGVAGIKCDRCGHGYYGYRGTNCTECICERTRGNCDPDSGECVCPPNTEGDTCDRCKKGFWGIDHVTGCKPCSCSPAGSSAPQCDLLTGQCPCRDGFSGRSCDRCAFGHYGYPSCSACSCDLAGTHETFCNRTLGVCECGRTGECGCKPGVSGRRCEECVSGWFALSDQNPNGCSECFCSGLSRDCEEQGGLRRVSVRTTAILQQYYSNTTAILQQYYRNTTAILQQYYSNTTCNSVYLPFTYLLKYLSDSVQLMSYGGLLSYIITFYAEDGSGLSNQEPQILMRGGTLRKHVIYTDMVAPSNGIATQHDIRLMEHEWKYFNSVSQRSVSRADFMSVLSNVQNILIKASYGTGLQQSRISNITMETAVKAESGDSREKARLIESCLCPPGYAGLSCQECAVGFFRQPLSELPPQSLKTMLVRPCVPCRCNNHSSSCDPETGDCQDCQHHTSGPQCNVCAPGYYGNISGSASECSLCACPLLSNSFSPSCEAEGADYRCTACLTGYEGRHCERAASTVSFANIECVYRSGLLCPFSMSASVSLNPSRP
;
A
#
# COMPACT_ATOMS: atom_id res chain seq x y z
N GLN A 1 -0.12 -55.55 17.88
CA GLN A 1 0.91 -56.47 18.42
C GLN A 1 2.29 -55.89 18.08
N ALA A 2 3.22 -55.82 19.05
CA ALA A 2 4.57 -55.24 18.89
C ALA A 2 5.54 -56.22 18.20
N CYS A 3 6.66 -55.71 17.65
CA CYS A 3 7.71 -56.52 17.02
C CYS A 3 8.55 -57.29 18.07
N LEU A 4 9.25 -58.35 17.66
CA LEU A 4 10.17 -59.11 18.52
C LEU A 4 11.42 -58.27 18.88
N PRO A 5 12.08 -58.51 20.02
CA PRO A 5 13.32 -57.83 20.40
C PRO A 5 14.40 -57.96 19.31
N GLY A 6 15.08 -56.86 18.98
CA GLY A 6 16.01 -56.80 17.86
C GLY A 6 15.36 -56.47 16.51
N PHE A 7 14.06 -56.13 16.49
CA PHE A 7 13.32 -55.70 15.30
C PHE A 7 12.41 -54.49 15.61
N PHE A 8 12.30 -53.54 14.66
CA PHE A 8 11.50 -52.31 14.76
C PHE A 8 10.46 -52.19 13.63
N ARG A 9 9.47 -51.29 13.76
CA ARG A 9 8.28 -51.20 12.87
C ARG A 9 8.39 -50.04 11.88
N VAL A 10 8.05 -50.25 10.60
CA VAL A 10 8.22 -49.24 9.54
C VAL A 10 6.87 -48.66 9.06
N GLY A 11 6.82 -47.32 8.87
CA GLY A 11 5.76 -46.66 8.09
C GLY A 11 4.74 -45.78 8.83
N GLY A 12 4.92 -45.48 10.13
CA GLY A 12 4.12 -44.47 10.85
C GLY A 12 2.62 -44.76 11.04
N VAL A 13 2.09 -45.88 10.52
CA VAL A 13 0.69 -46.26 10.70
C VAL A 13 0.52 -47.03 12.01
N LEU A 14 -0.32 -46.51 12.91
CA LEU A 14 -0.53 -47.06 14.26
C LEU A 14 -1.11 -48.48 14.30
N PHE A 15 -1.62 -49.03 13.17
CA PHE A 15 -2.09 -50.42 13.08
C PHE A 15 -1.73 -51.06 11.72
N GLY A 16 -1.14 -52.27 11.74
CA GLY A 16 -0.98 -53.15 10.55
C GLY A 16 0.38 -53.19 9.82
N GLY A 17 1.42 -52.46 10.27
CA GLY A 17 2.74 -52.41 9.59
C GLY A 17 3.68 -53.63 9.77
N ASN A 18 4.80 -53.65 9.02
CA ASN A 18 5.84 -54.70 8.99
C ASN A 18 7.00 -54.43 9.98
N CYS A 19 7.70 -55.48 10.46
CA CYS A 19 8.85 -55.40 11.39
C CYS A 19 10.18 -55.77 10.69
N MET A 20 11.26 -55.00 10.89
CA MET A 20 12.61 -55.19 10.31
C MET A 20 13.70 -55.24 11.39
N GLN A 21 14.85 -55.90 11.13
CA GLN A 21 15.93 -56.11 12.11
C GLN A 21 16.73 -54.83 12.40
N CYS A 22 17.26 -54.70 13.63
CA CYS A 22 18.19 -53.64 14.02
C CYS A 22 19.56 -53.79 13.33
N GLU A 23 20.06 -52.72 12.72
CA GLU A 23 21.37 -52.67 12.05
C GLU A 23 22.32 -51.75 12.82
N CYS A 24 23.19 -52.30 13.66
CA CYS A 24 24.03 -51.54 14.61
C CYS A 24 25.55 -51.74 14.41
N ASN A 25 25.98 -52.08 13.20
CA ASN A 25 27.39 -52.26 12.81
C ASN A 25 28.24 -53.13 13.76
N SER A 26 27.62 -54.14 14.39
CA SER A 26 28.23 -55.03 15.38
C SER A 26 28.67 -54.38 16.70
N HIS A 27 28.37 -53.11 16.92
CA HIS A 27 28.67 -52.39 18.17
C HIS A 27 27.49 -52.38 19.16
N SER A 28 26.32 -52.87 18.73
CA SER A 28 25.17 -53.24 19.57
C SER A 28 24.32 -54.34 18.90
N THR A 29 23.49 -55.04 19.67
CA THR A 29 22.53 -56.05 19.18
C THR A 29 21.06 -55.70 19.46
N GLN A 30 20.78 -54.50 19.99
CA GLN A 30 19.43 -54.06 20.39
C GLN A 30 19.14 -52.67 19.84
N CYS A 31 17.89 -52.41 19.47
CA CYS A 31 17.43 -51.08 19.03
C CYS A 31 15.99 -50.81 19.47
N ASP A 32 15.63 -49.54 19.51
CA ASP A 32 14.32 -49.05 19.93
C ASP A 32 13.23 -49.29 18.86
N ILE A 33 12.00 -48.81 19.14
CA ILE A 33 10.84 -48.97 18.26
C ILE A 33 10.98 -48.29 16.90
N SER A 34 11.95 -47.39 16.74
CA SER A 34 12.24 -46.62 15.53
C SER A 34 13.46 -47.17 14.78
N GLY A 35 14.15 -48.17 15.34
CA GLY A 35 15.33 -48.78 14.73
C GLY A 35 16.67 -48.25 15.24
N VAL A 36 16.66 -47.44 16.30
CA VAL A 36 17.85 -46.76 16.85
C VAL A 36 18.56 -47.63 17.88
N CYS A 37 19.85 -47.89 17.67
CA CYS A 37 20.67 -48.81 18.45
C CYS A 37 20.92 -48.34 19.89
N GLU A 38 20.78 -49.24 20.85
CA GLU A 38 20.97 -48.97 22.26
C GLU A 38 22.29 -49.55 22.76
N GLY A 39 23.10 -48.76 23.49
CA GLY A 39 24.30 -49.25 24.17
C GLY A 39 25.50 -49.56 23.27
N CYS A 40 25.89 -48.63 22.39
CA CYS A 40 27.07 -48.76 21.53
C CYS A 40 28.39 -48.93 22.32
N THR A 41 29.29 -49.77 21.83
CA THR A 41 30.59 -50.11 22.47
C THR A 41 31.79 -49.57 21.67
N ASN A 42 33.04 -49.79 22.12
CA ASN A 42 34.27 -49.38 21.40
C ASN A 42 34.41 -47.88 21.10
N ASN A 43 33.97 -47.04 22.05
CA ASN A 43 33.91 -45.59 21.89
C ASN A 43 33.13 -45.16 20.63
N THR A 44 32.07 -45.90 20.28
CA THR A 44 31.12 -45.54 19.21
C THR A 44 29.80 -45.01 19.77
N ALA A 45 29.06 -44.29 18.94
CA ALA A 45 27.81 -43.62 19.22
C ALA A 45 27.00 -43.46 17.93
N GLY A 46 25.83 -42.84 18.00
CA GLY A 46 24.94 -42.65 16.87
C GLY A 46 23.87 -43.73 16.75
N PRO A 47 22.83 -43.49 15.93
CA PRO A 47 21.65 -44.35 15.87
C PRO A 47 21.92 -45.75 15.33
N HIS A 48 23.06 -45.96 14.67
CA HIS A 48 23.50 -47.27 14.19
C HIS A 48 24.89 -47.65 14.73
N CYS A 49 25.34 -47.00 15.82
CA CYS A 49 26.69 -47.13 16.36
C CYS A 49 27.79 -46.92 15.31
N ASP A 50 27.54 -45.98 14.40
CA ASP A 50 28.28 -45.68 13.19
C ASP A 50 29.10 -44.39 13.31
N GLN A 51 29.20 -43.83 14.52
CA GLN A 51 29.95 -42.61 14.82
C GLN A 51 30.89 -42.86 16.01
N CYS A 52 31.98 -42.11 16.13
CA CYS A 52 32.81 -42.14 17.34
C CYS A 52 32.19 -41.29 18.46
N LEU A 53 32.48 -41.62 19.72
CA LEU A 53 32.12 -40.80 20.88
C LEU A 53 32.79 -39.41 20.78
N PRO A 54 32.15 -38.36 21.33
CA PRO A 54 32.74 -37.03 21.39
C PRO A 54 34.16 -37.05 21.99
N GLY A 55 35.11 -36.42 21.29
CA GLY A 55 36.53 -36.40 21.67
C GLY A 55 37.37 -37.52 21.06
N PHE A 56 36.76 -38.36 20.22
CA PHE A 56 37.42 -39.39 19.45
C PHE A 56 37.10 -39.28 17.95
N TYR A 57 38.07 -39.60 17.11
CA TYR A 57 37.97 -39.61 15.65
C TYR A 57 38.40 -40.97 15.08
N GLY A 58 37.90 -41.32 13.90
CA GLY A 58 38.19 -42.58 13.22
C GLY A 58 37.00 -43.08 12.39
N ASP A 59 37.16 -44.24 11.74
CA ASP A 59 36.08 -44.92 11.00
C ASP A 59 35.55 -46.11 11.82
N PRO A 60 34.39 -45.97 12.52
CA PRO A 60 33.84 -47.01 13.39
C PRO A 60 33.36 -48.25 12.63
N THR A 61 33.30 -48.21 11.29
CA THR A 61 32.93 -49.37 10.46
C THR A 61 34.12 -50.27 10.11
N LYS A 62 35.37 -49.79 10.34
CA LYS A 62 36.60 -50.48 9.92
C LYS A 62 37.74 -50.48 10.96
N GLU A 63 37.86 -49.46 11.83
CA GLU A 63 38.92 -49.30 12.84
C GLU A 63 38.41 -48.71 14.18
N GLU A 64 39.24 -48.73 15.24
CA GLU A 64 38.93 -48.23 16.59
C GLU A 64 39.11 -46.70 16.71
N CYS A 65 38.15 -46.01 17.37
CA CYS A 65 38.13 -44.57 17.57
C CYS A 65 39.28 -44.06 18.49
N ARG A 66 40.02 -42.99 18.10
CA ARG A 66 41.23 -42.45 18.79
C ARG A 66 41.03 -41.01 19.29
N ARG A 67 41.71 -40.59 20.37
CA ARG A 67 41.55 -39.24 20.95
C ARG A 67 42.05 -38.10 20.07
N CYS A 68 41.32 -36.99 20.10
CA CYS A 68 41.65 -35.75 19.41
C CYS A 68 42.91 -35.03 19.96
N PRO A 69 43.93 -34.71 19.13
CA PRO A 69 45.08 -33.88 19.51
C PRO A 69 44.80 -32.38 19.25
N CYS A 70 44.32 -31.65 20.26
CA CYS A 70 43.79 -30.29 20.08
C CYS A 70 44.37 -29.25 21.07
N PRO A 71 45.61 -28.75 20.91
CA PRO A 71 46.61 -29.10 19.91
C PRO A 71 47.50 -30.30 20.27
N LEU A 72 47.50 -30.73 21.54
CA LEU A 72 48.26 -31.88 22.01
C LEU A 72 47.32 -32.94 22.60
N THR A 73 47.81 -34.16 22.80
CA THR A 73 47.04 -35.26 23.42
C THR A 73 47.03 -35.20 24.94
N GLU A 74 47.94 -34.42 25.53
CA GLU A 74 48.05 -34.19 26.95
C GLU A 74 46.84 -33.39 27.46
N PRO A 75 46.18 -33.81 28.55
CA PRO A 75 45.02 -33.10 29.09
C PRO A 75 45.27 -31.62 29.43
N SER A 76 46.50 -31.22 29.72
CA SER A 76 46.87 -29.83 29.99
C SER A 76 46.80 -28.90 28.78
N ASN A 77 46.78 -29.48 27.57
CA ASN A 77 46.86 -28.80 26.29
C ASN A 77 45.84 -29.35 25.29
N SER A 78 44.75 -29.92 25.81
CA SER A 78 43.59 -30.37 25.04
C SER A 78 42.47 -29.35 25.20
N PHE A 79 42.50 -28.33 24.36
CA PHE A 79 41.58 -27.20 24.34
C PHE A 79 40.39 -27.40 23.40
N SER A 80 40.06 -28.63 23.00
CA SER A 80 38.79 -28.95 22.32
C SER A 80 38.23 -30.29 22.79
N PRO A 81 36.91 -30.40 23.03
CA PRO A 81 36.27 -31.66 23.39
C PRO A 81 35.97 -32.56 22.18
N THR A 82 36.05 -32.07 20.94
CA THR A 82 35.70 -32.81 19.71
C THR A 82 36.66 -32.47 18.56
N CYS A 83 36.74 -33.36 17.58
CA CYS A 83 37.50 -33.14 16.37
C CYS A 83 36.94 -33.99 15.22
N VAL A 84 37.23 -33.56 14.00
CA VAL A 84 36.83 -34.21 12.75
C VAL A 84 38.06 -34.50 11.90
N LEU A 85 38.02 -35.59 11.13
CA LEU A 85 39.01 -35.83 10.08
C LEU A 85 38.63 -35.06 8.83
N ASP A 86 39.54 -34.25 8.32
CA ASP A 86 39.34 -33.58 7.05
C ASP A 86 39.57 -34.55 5.85
N ALA A 87 39.28 -34.07 4.64
CA ALA A 87 39.41 -34.87 3.41
C ALA A 87 40.86 -35.32 3.10
N SER A 88 41.86 -34.73 3.77
CA SER A 88 43.27 -35.08 3.64
C SER A 88 43.74 -36.10 4.70
N GLY A 89 42.87 -36.45 5.65
CA GLY A 89 43.17 -37.34 6.76
C GLY A 89 43.82 -36.65 7.96
N GLU A 90 43.82 -35.31 7.99
CA GLU A 90 44.32 -34.52 9.11
C GLU A 90 43.18 -34.22 10.10
N VAL A 91 43.51 -34.20 11.40
CA VAL A 91 42.52 -33.93 12.43
C VAL A 91 42.33 -32.42 12.55
N SER A 92 41.09 -31.96 12.53
CA SER A 92 40.69 -30.57 12.77
C SER A 92 39.74 -30.52 13.96
N CYS A 93 40.09 -29.73 14.96
CA CYS A 93 39.29 -29.48 16.15
C CYS A 93 38.18 -28.49 15.83
N ASP A 94 36.93 -28.88 16.05
CA ASP A 94 35.74 -28.12 15.67
C ASP A 94 35.15 -27.29 16.81
N GLN A 95 35.62 -27.50 18.05
CA GLN A 95 35.13 -26.80 19.24
C GLN A 95 36.27 -26.30 20.14
N CYS A 96 37.05 -25.32 19.70
CA CYS A 96 38.08 -24.74 20.56
C CYS A 96 37.48 -24.05 21.80
N GLN A 97 38.10 -24.27 22.97
CA GLN A 97 37.76 -23.60 24.22
C GLN A 97 37.91 -22.09 24.09
N HIS A 98 37.21 -21.34 24.94
CA HIS A 98 37.26 -19.89 24.94
C HIS A 98 38.70 -19.39 25.15
N GLY A 99 39.14 -18.47 24.28
CA GLY A 99 40.51 -17.96 24.26
C GLY A 99 41.46 -18.69 23.32
N TYR A 100 41.02 -19.77 22.65
CA TYR A 100 41.83 -20.55 21.71
C TYR A 100 41.20 -20.54 20.31
N THR A 101 42.04 -20.60 19.28
CA THR A 101 41.64 -20.57 17.86
C THR A 101 42.67 -21.31 17.01
N GLY A 102 42.36 -21.52 15.73
CA GLY A 102 43.14 -22.35 14.81
C GLY A 102 42.53 -23.74 14.63
N SER A 103 42.95 -24.44 13.57
CA SER A 103 42.38 -25.75 13.21
C SER A 103 42.63 -26.81 14.28
N ASN A 104 43.68 -26.65 15.09
CA ASN A 104 44.00 -27.51 16.22
C ASN A 104 43.95 -26.78 17.56
N CYS A 105 43.26 -25.63 17.63
CA CYS A 105 43.26 -24.76 18.81
C CYS A 105 44.69 -24.34 19.22
N GLU A 106 45.56 -24.20 18.23
CA GLU A 106 47.00 -24.02 18.39
C GLU A 106 47.43 -22.55 18.57
N ARG A 107 46.48 -21.62 18.55
CA ARG A 107 46.72 -20.17 18.71
C ARG A 107 45.75 -19.56 19.71
N CYS A 108 46.11 -18.40 20.24
CA CYS A 108 45.18 -17.64 21.08
C CYS A 108 44.18 -16.87 20.23
N ALA A 109 42.92 -16.94 20.63
CA ALA A 109 41.85 -16.16 20.04
C ALA A 109 42.07 -14.67 20.32
N SER A 110 41.41 -13.83 19.53
CA SER A 110 41.41 -12.38 19.73
C SER A 110 41.06 -12.02 21.18
N GLY A 111 41.87 -11.13 21.78
CA GLY A 111 41.74 -10.75 23.20
C GLY A 111 42.51 -11.62 24.19
N PHE A 112 43.22 -12.64 23.70
CA PHE A 112 44.07 -13.50 24.51
C PHE A 112 45.49 -13.54 23.92
N TYR A 113 46.48 -13.72 24.78
CA TYR A 113 47.87 -13.86 24.40
C TYR A 113 48.53 -15.06 25.09
N GLY A 114 49.53 -15.66 24.45
CA GLY A 114 50.25 -16.82 24.96
C GLY A 114 50.61 -17.83 23.86
N ASN A 115 50.99 -19.04 24.27
CA ASN A 115 51.35 -20.12 23.35
C ASN A 115 50.82 -21.49 23.84
N PRO A 116 49.72 -22.01 23.26
CA PRO A 116 49.10 -23.27 23.67
C PRO A 116 49.80 -24.53 23.15
N GLN A 117 50.78 -24.39 22.26
CA GLN A 117 51.52 -25.52 21.68
C GLN A 117 52.68 -26.02 22.56
N VAL A 118 52.96 -25.33 23.67
CA VAL A 118 53.96 -25.75 24.66
C VAL A 118 53.24 -26.45 25.80
N VAL A 119 53.74 -27.60 26.26
CA VAL A 119 53.16 -28.33 27.40
C VAL A 119 53.05 -27.40 28.62
N GLY A 120 51.82 -27.18 29.12
CA GLY A 120 51.51 -26.25 30.20
C GLY A 120 51.31 -24.79 29.78
N GLY A 121 51.53 -24.44 28.51
CA GLY A 121 51.21 -23.15 27.93
C GLY A 121 49.70 -23.00 27.69
N ALA A 122 49.20 -21.78 27.92
CA ALA A 122 47.79 -21.45 27.83
C ALA A 122 47.61 -20.02 27.29
N CYS A 123 46.39 -19.73 26.84
CA CYS A 123 46.01 -18.39 26.41
C CYS A 123 45.43 -17.59 27.59
N VAL A 124 46.01 -16.43 27.86
CA VAL A 124 45.64 -15.53 28.97
C VAL A 124 44.98 -14.28 28.41
N SER A 125 43.92 -13.78 29.05
CA SER A 125 43.24 -12.56 28.63
C SER A 125 44.18 -11.37 28.66
N CYS A 126 44.08 -10.50 27.66
CA CYS A 126 44.77 -9.22 27.64
C CYS A 126 44.20 -8.27 28.71
N GLU A 127 45.10 -7.52 29.37
CA GLU A 127 44.75 -6.53 30.39
C GLU A 127 45.03 -5.13 29.86
N CYS A 128 43.97 -4.45 29.43
CA CYS A 128 44.02 -3.08 28.88
C CYS A 128 43.38 -2.05 29.82
N ASN A 129 43.33 -2.33 31.13
CA ASN A 129 42.68 -1.51 32.16
C ASN A 129 41.22 -1.19 31.83
N GLY A 130 40.53 -2.06 31.07
CA GLY A 130 39.19 -1.81 30.55
C GLY A 130 39.08 -0.59 29.62
N ASN A 131 40.18 -0.17 28.99
CA ASN A 131 40.28 0.93 28.04
C ASN A 131 40.54 0.43 26.62
N ALA A 132 40.05 -0.77 26.27
CA ALA A 132 40.04 -1.29 24.91
C ALA A 132 38.68 -1.94 24.64
N ASN A 133 38.25 -1.97 23.38
CA ASN A 133 37.02 -2.68 23.02
C ASN A 133 37.30 -4.19 22.97
N VAL A 134 36.83 -4.92 23.99
CA VAL A 134 36.99 -6.38 24.04
C VAL A 134 36.25 -7.12 22.90
N SER A 135 35.31 -6.46 22.23
CA SER A 135 34.56 -7.02 21.10
C SER A 135 35.24 -6.80 19.74
N GLU A 136 36.31 -6.00 19.68
CA GLU A 136 36.98 -5.67 18.43
C GLU A 136 38.18 -6.60 18.21
N ASP A 137 38.25 -7.24 17.05
CA ASP A 137 39.30 -8.20 16.79
C ASP A 137 40.70 -7.58 16.79
N GLY A 138 41.64 -8.20 17.50
CA GLY A 138 43.04 -7.76 17.58
C GLY A 138 43.25 -6.49 18.43
N TYR A 139 42.42 -6.24 19.44
CA TYR A 139 42.61 -5.09 20.34
C TYR A 139 43.89 -5.18 21.20
N CYS A 140 44.48 -6.36 21.31
CA CYS A 140 45.79 -6.60 21.88
C CYS A 140 46.59 -7.59 21.02
N ASP A 141 47.90 -7.54 21.16
CA ASP A 141 48.83 -8.45 20.50
C ASP A 141 48.73 -9.86 21.11
N SER A 142 48.51 -10.88 20.27
CA SER A 142 48.26 -12.26 20.70
C SER A 142 49.50 -13.01 21.20
N VAL A 143 50.68 -12.38 21.18
CA VAL A 143 51.93 -12.95 21.68
C VAL A 143 52.41 -12.22 22.93
N THR A 144 52.38 -10.89 22.92
CA THR A 144 52.94 -10.02 23.96
C THR A 144 51.89 -9.48 24.94
N GLY A 145 50.61 -9.47 24.56
CA GLY A 145 49.52 -8.90 25.37
C GLY A 145 49.46 -7.37 25.36
N GLU A 146 50.26 -6.68 24.54
CA GLU A 146 50.25 -5.22 24.42
C GLU A 146 48.96 -4.74 23.74
N CYS A 147 48.31 -3.74 24.34
CA CYS A 147 47.04 -3.20 23.86
C CYS A 147 47.27 -2.25 22.68
N LEU A 148 46.78 -2.65 21.51
CA LEU A 148 47.01 -1.95 20.25
C LEU A 148 45.93 -0.88 19.96
N ARG A 149 44.77 -0.97 20.63
CA ARG A 149 43.60 -0.13 20.36
C ARG A 149 43.02 0.49 21.64
N CYS A 150 43.74 1.44 22.20
CA CYS A 150 43.32 2.17 23.40
C CYS A 150 42.17 3.16 23.13
N LEU A 151 41.09 3.01 23.89
CA LEU A 151 39.88 3.83 23.91
C LEU A 151 39.94 4.91 24.99
N GLY A 152 38.99 5.86 24.95
CA GLY A 152 38.89 6.90 25.98
C GLY A 152 40.07 7.85 25.99
N ASN A 153 40.70 8.08 24.83
CA ASN A 153 41.89 8.92 24.67
C ASN A 153 43.06 8.48 25.56
N THR A 154 43.19 7.18 25.79
CA THR A 154 44.31 6.58 26.52
C THR A 154 45.42 6.11 25.58
N ALA A 155 46.58 5.80 26.15
CA ALA A 155 47.82 5.37 25.53
C ALA A 155 48.64 4.57 26.55
N GLY A 156 49.77 3.98 26.14
CA GLY A 156 50.55 3.06 26.98
C GLY A 156 50.28 1.60 26.62
N LYS A 157 51.12 0.69 27.11
CA LYS A 157 51.08 -0.74 26.71
C LYS A 157 49.83 -1.47 27.20
N HIS A 158 49.22 -0.93 28.23
CA HIS A 158 48.00 -1.40 28.87
C HIS A 158 46.93 -0.30 28.88
N CYS A 159 47.05 0.72 28.02
CA CYS A 159 46.16 1.87 27.98
C CYS A 159 46.07 2.63 29.32
N GLU A 160 47.20 2.73 30.03
CA GLU A 160 47.36 3.23 31.39
C GLU A 160 47.70 4.72 31.50
N LEU A 161 47.91 5.40 30.37
CA LEU A 161 48.25 6.83 30.29
C LEU A 161 47.19 7.56 29.46
N CYS A 162 47.02 8.87 29.69
CA CYS A 162 46.29 9.68 28.72
C CYS A 162 47.17 9.96 27.49
N ARG A 163 46.54 9.96 26.31
CA ARG A 163 47.19 10.29 25.04
C ARG A 163 47.70 11.75 25.06
N PRO A 164 48.78 12.11 24.34
CA PRO A 164 49.18 13.50 24.18
C PRO A 164 48.02 14.41 23.74
N GLY A 165 47.85 15.55 24.40
CA GLY A 165 46.67 16.44 24.22
C GLY A 165 45.50 16.14 25.16
N TYR A 166 45.64 15.14 26.04
CA TYR A 166 44.68 14.82 27.09
C TYR A 166 45.37 14.73 28.46
N TYR A 167 44.64 15.06 29.52
CA TYR A 167 45.12 15.02 30.91
C TYR A 167 44.09 14.37 31.83
N GLY A 168 44.53 13.81 32.95
CA GLY A 168 43.67 13.12 33.91
C GLY A 168 44.24 11.75 34.29
N ASP A 169 43.38 10.88 34.79
CA ASP A 169 43.73 9.52 35.21
C ASP A 169 43.08 8.50 34.27
N ALA A 170 43.90 7.79 33.50
CA ALA A 170 43.45 6.80 32.53
C ALA A 170 42.94 5.50 33.17
N VAL A 171 43.34 5.17 34.40
CA VAL A 171 43.11 3.85 35.00
C VAL A 171 41.99 3.88 36.04
N LEU A 172 42.08 4.76 37.03
CA LEU A 172 41.12 4.78 38.14
C LEU A 172 39.91 5.68 37.84
N ALA A 173 40.15 6.94 37.49
CA ALA A 173 39.07 7.89 37.19
C ALA A 173 38.54 7.76 35.75
N LYS A 174 39.33 7.19 34.84
CA LYS A 174 39.05 7.06 33.40
C LYS A 174 38.64 8.37 32.75
N ASP A 175 39.28 9.46 33.17
CA ASP A 175 38.83 10.82 32.88
C ASP A 175 39.84 11.60 32.05
N CYS A 176 40.47 10.96 31.07
CA CYS A 176 41.35 11.62 30.10
C CYS A 176 40.59 12.70 29.32
N LYS A 177 40.66 13.92 29.85
CA LYS A 177 39.98 15.11 29.36
C LYS A 177 40.88 15.82 28.38
N ASP A 178 40.25 16.34 27.33
CA ASP A 178 40.94 17.17 26.36
C ASP A 178 41.58 18.37 27.07
N CYS A 179 42.84 18.66 26.73
CA CYS A 179 43.57 19.78 27.31
C CYS A 179 42.81 21.10 27.10
N GLY A 180 42.15 21.27 25.96
CA GLY A 180 41.40 22.48 25.61
C GLY A 180 42.31 23.70 25.44
N CYS A 181 43.59 23.51 25.10
CA CYS A 181 44.52 24.61 24.92
C CYS A 181 44.08 25.48 23.72
N ASP A 182 43.85 26.76 23.96
CA ASP A 182 43.42 27.70 22.93
C ASP A 182 44.47 27.81 21.83
N VAL A 183 44.05 27.67 20.57
CA VAL A 183 44.96 27.62 19.42
C VAL A 183 45.70 28.93 19.19
N ASN A 184 45.12 30.06 19.60
CA ASN A 184 45.70 31.39 19.47
C ASN A 184 46.51 31.77 20.73
N GLY A 185 46.12 31.25 21.89
CA GLY A 185 46.70 31.60 23.18
C GLY A 185 47.76 30.66 23.73
N SER A 186 47.83 29.42 23.26
CA SER A 186 48.81 28.43 23.69
C SER A 186 49.97 28.26 22.70
N LEU A 187 51.11 27.78 23.18
CA LEU A 187 52.27 27.42 22.35
C LEU A 187 52.08 26.08 21.64
N SER A 188 51.32 25.16 22.24
CA SER A 188 50.99 23.86 21.68
C SER A 188 49.67 23.35 22.28
N GLY A 189 49.00 22.43 21.57
CA GLY A 189 47.83 21.72 22.07
C GLY A 189 48.11 20.70 23.19
N VAL A 190 49.40 20.49 23.54
CA VAL A 190 49.82 19.57 24.60
C VAL A 190 49.89 20.33 25.91
N CYS A 191 49.14 19.86 26.90
CA CYS A 191 49.19 20.34 28.28
C CYS A 191 49.93 19.35 29.18
N ASP A 192 50.16 19.76 30.42
CA ASP A 192 50.62 18.87 31.47
C ASP A 192 49.62 17.72 31.72
N ILE A 193 50.09 16.47 31.70
CA ILE A 193 49.25 15.25 31.74
C ILE A 193 48.45 15.09 33.04
N THR A 194 48.82 15.81 34.11
CA THR A 194 48.16 15.71 35.42
C THR A 194 47.30 16.92 35.76
N THR A 195 47.82 18.12 35.52
CA THR A 195 47.17 19.39 35.90
C THR A 195 46.32 19.96 34.77
N GLY A 196 46.55 19.52 33.53
CA GLY A 196 45.90 20.05 32.35
C GLY A 196 46.36 21.46 31.99
N GLN A 197 47.44 21.97 32.58
CA GLN A 197 47.93 23.33 32.34
C GLN A 197 48.59 23.43 30.96
N CYS A 198 48.06 24.31 30.12
CA CYS A 198 48.62 24.65 28.82
C CYS A 198 49.74 25.69 28.97
N GLN A 199 50.69 25.66 28.02
CA GLN A 199 51.76 26.65 27.97
C GLN A 199 51.28 27.90 27.23
N CYS A 200 51.04 29.00 27.95
CA CYS A 200 50.45 30.21 27.38
C CYS A 200 51.48 31.11 26.71
N ARG A 201 51.07 31.76 25.62
CA ARG A 201 51.82 32.80 24.93
C ARG A 201 51.91 34.07 25.79
N GLU A 202 52.77 35.00 25.38
CA GLU A 202 52.95 36.27 26.08
C GLU A 202 51.63 37.05 26.18
N ASN A 203 51.38 37.66 27.34
CA ASN A 203 50.14 38.38 27.68
C ASN A 203 48.85 37.55 27.67
N VAL A 204 48.95 36.21 27.61
CA VAL A 204 47.84 35.25 27.77
C VAL A 204 47.91 34.59 29.15
N THR A 205 46.77 34.18 29.71
CA THR A 205 46.67 33.49 30.99
C THR A 205 45.52 32.46 30.99
N GLY A 206 45.35 31.73 32.09
CA GLY A 206 44.35 30.67 32.25
C GLY A 206 44.92 29.27 32.07
N ARG A 207 44.18 28.25 32.54
CA ARG A 207 44.58 26.83 32.40
C ARG A 207 44.73 26.44 30.94
N THR A 208 43.77 26.88 30.12
CA THR A 208 43.66 26.63 28.68
C THR A 208 44.30 27.72 27.82
N CYS A 209 44.89 28.75 28.44
CA CYS A 209 45.40 29.92 27.73
C CYS A 209 44.32 30.63 26.90
N ASP A 210 43.10 30.70 27.43
CA ASP A 210 41.89 31.13 26.74
C ASP A 210 41.56 32.62 26.93
N ARG A 211 42.34 33.34 27.74
CA ARG A 211 42.07 34.74 28.07
C ARG A 211 43.33 35.57 28.13
N CYS A 212 43.20 36.86 27.85
CA CYS A 212 44.31 37.80 28.01
C CYS A 212 44.57 38.12 29.48
N LYS A 213 45.81 38.50 29.80
CA LYS A 213 46.13 39.13 31.08
C LYS A 213 45.38 40.47 31.18
N SER A 214 45.05 40.89 32.40
CA SER A 214 44.39 42.18 32.65
C SER A 214 45.13 43.34 31.95
N GLY A 215 44.38 44.21 31.28
CA GLY A 215 44.93 45.30 30.46
C GLY A 215 45.17 44.95 28.98
N PHE A 216 44.83 43.72 28.56
CA PHE A 216 44.93 43.26 27.18
C PHE A 216 43.64 42.54 26.73
N PHE A 217 43.36 42.53 25.43
CA PHE A 217 42.17 41.92 24.82
C PHE A 217 42.48 41.33 23.44
N GLY A 218 41.49 40.68 22.82
CA GLY A 218 41.55 40.32 21.40
C GLY A 218 42.31 39.03 21.09
N LEU A 219 42.39 38.08 22.03
CA LEU A 219 43.04 36.78 21.84
C LEU A 219 42.53 36.05 20.57
N GLN A 220 41.22 36.07 20.34
CA GLN A 220 40.55 35.38 19.23
C GLN A 220 40.78 36.03 17.86
N SER A 221 41.40 37.21 17.81
CA SER A 221 41.73 37.89 16.54
C SER A 221 42.91 37.24 15.79
N GLY A 222 43.58 36.26 16.39
CA GLY A 222 44.77 35.59 15.86
C GLY A 222 46.05 36.44 15.91
N ARG A 223 45.95 37.70 16.38
CA ARG A 223 47.08 38.63 16.54
C ARG A 223 47.71 38.60 17.94
N GLY A 224 47.21 37.75 18.83
CA GLY A 224 47.57 37.70 20.24
C GLY A 224 46.92 38.82 21.06
N CYS A 225 47.18 38.81 22.36
CA CYS A 225 46.61 39.78 23.30
C CYS A 225 47.20 41.18 23.08
N GLN A 226 46.34 42.13 22.68
CA GLN A 226 46.70 43.52 22.42
C GLN A 226 46.33 44.41 23.62
N PRO A 227 47.11 45.46 23.93
CA PRO A 227 46.81 46.34 25.05
C PRO A 227 45.50 47.11 24.83
N CYS A 228 44.68 47.24 25.88
CA CYS A 228 43.39 47.96 25.84
C CYS A 228 43.54 49.42 25.39
N GLY A 229 44.53 50.13 25.93
CA GLY A 229 44.73 51.55 25.66
C GLY A 229 43.62 52.44 26.23
N CYS A 230 43.10 52.10 27.41
CA CYS A 230 42.09 52.85 28.12
C CYS A 230 42.56 54.26 28.48
N SER A 231 41.72 55.27 28.24
CA SER A 231 42.00 56.66 28.62
C SER A 231 42.18 56.73 30.13
N GLN A 232 43.36 57.16 30.58
CA GLN A 232 43.70 57.27 32.00
C GLN A 232 42.76 58.21 32.75
N SER A 233 42.23 59.22 32.06
CA SER A 233 41.32 60.20 32.62
C SER A 233 39.84 59.77 32.52
N GLY A 234 39.44 59.12 31.43
CA GLY A 234 38.04 58.73 31.17
C GLY A 234 37.64 57.32 31.65
N SER A 235 38.61 56.46 31.97
CA SER A 235 38.36 55.07 32.41
C SER A 235 38.52 54.92 33.93
N GLU A 236 37.82 53.97 34.52
CA GLU A 236 37.93 53.61 35.94
C GLU A 236 39.20 52.80 36.23
N SER A 237 39.68 52.05 35.25
CA SER A 237 40.90 51.23 35.29
C SER A 237 41.55 51.15 33.90
N GLU A 238 42.74 50.56 33.84
CA GLU A 238 43.42 50.21 32.58
C GLU A 238 42.91 48.88 31.98
N SER A 239 41.96 48.21 32.62
CA SER A 239 41.35 46.97 32.15
C SER A 239 40.19 47.24 31.20
N CYS A 240 40.04 46.35 30.22
CA CYS A 240 38.93 46.33 29.27
C CYS A 240 38.33 44.93 29.20
N ASP A 241 37.17 44.82 28.57
CA ASP A 241 36.57 43.53 28.24
C ASP A 241 37.25 42.84 27.03
N GLU A 242 36.75 41.67 26.66
CA GLU A 242 37.30 40.83 25.58
C GLU A 242 37.27 41.51 24.19
N ASP A 243 36.37 42.49 23.99
CA ASP A 243 36.24 43.28 22.77
C ASP A 243 37.12 44.56 22.80
N GLY A 244 37.82 44.78 23.91
CA GLY A 244 38.70 45.94 24.08
C GLY A 244 38.00 47.18 24.63
N GLN A 245 36.76 47.05 25.09
CA GLN A 245 35.99 48.16 25.64
C GLN A 245 36.35 48.38 27.11
N CYS A 246 36.91 49.55 27.39
CA CYS A 246 37.33 49.97 28.71
C CYS A 246 36.13 50.29 29.62
N HIS A 247 36.32 50.14 30.93
CA HIS A 247 35.31 50.54 31.92
C HIS A 247 35.31 52.06 32.06
N CYS A 248 34.31 52.73 31.51
CA CYS A 248 34.26 54.20 31.48
C CYS A 248 33.61 54.78 32.73
N LYS A 249 34.14 55.91 33.19
CA LYS A 249 33.54 56.71 34.27
C LYS A 249 32.17 57.24 33.83
N LYS A 250 31.28 57.49 34.79
CA LYS A 250 29.92 58.00 34.53
C LYS A 250 29.94 59.21 33.60
N GLY A 251 29.19 59.12 32.49
CA GLY A 251 29.08 60.17 31.47
C GLY A 251 30.13 60.12 30.36
N VAL A 252 31.12 59.23 30.44
CA VAL A 252 32.15 58.98 29.41
C VAL A 252 31.84 57.65 28.71
N ALA A 253 32.11 57.56 27.41
CA ALA A 253 31.91 56.36 26.60
C ALA A 253 32.99 56.24 25.50
N GLY A 254 32.81 55.27 24.60
CA GLY A 254 33.78 54.88 23.58
C GLY A 254 34.66 53.74 24.07
N ILE A 255 35.22 52.97 23.13
CA ILE A 255 36.05 51.78 23.41
C ILE A 255 37.23 52.07 24.34
N LYS A 256 37.76 53.30 24.29
CA LYS A 256 38.86 53.76 25.14
C LYS A 256 38.43 54.77 26.20
N CYS A 257 37.14 54.99 26.39
CA CYS A 257 36.60 56.03 27.27
C CYS A 257 37.14 57.43 26.93
N ASP A 258 37.15 57.74 25.64
CA ASP A 258 37.79 58.91 25.04
C ASP A 258 36.80 59.95 24.51
N ARG A 259 35.50 59.78 24.78
CA ARG A 259 34.40 60.66 24.36
C ARG A 259 33.26 60.65 25.37
N CYS A 260 32.30 61.55 25.24
CA CYS A 260 31.13 61.52 26.12
C CYS A 260 30.14 60.40 25.76
N GLY A 261 29.49 59.85 26.78
CA GLY A 261 28.42 58.88 26.63
C GLY A 261 27.09 59.51 26.27
N HIS A 262 26.14 58.68 25.84
CA HIS A 262 24.78 59.12 25.55
C HIS A 262 24.19 59.89 26.74
N GLY A 263 23.59 61.06 26.50
CA GLY A 263 23.16 61.96 27.57
C GLY A 263 24.19 62.99 27.99
N TYR A 264 25.39 63.00 27.41
CA TYR A 264 26.47 63.87 27.86
C TYR A 264 27.26 64.49 26.69
N TYR A 265 27.78 65.71 26.89
CA TYR A 265 28.52 66.45 25.87
C TYR A 265 29.74 67.21 26.43
N GLY A 266 30.64 67.62 25.53
CA GLY A 266 31.76 68.50 25.83
C GLY A 266 32.95 67.79 26.49
N TYR A 267 33.48 66.75 25.85
CA TYR A 267 34.58 65.93 26.39
C TYR A 267 35.84 66.75 26.68
N ARG A 268 36.20 66.87 27.96
CA ARG A 268 37.46 67.49 28.42
C ARG A 268 38.28 66.53 29.29
N GLY A 269 38.61 65.34 28.77
CA GLY A 269 39.48 64.36 29.42
C GLY A 269 38.85 63.59 30.59
N THR A 270 38.11 64.24 31.49
CA THR A 270 37.38 63.60 32.60
C THR A 270 35.92 64.03 32.72
N ASN A 271 35.56 65.18 32.14
CA ASN A 271 34.25 65.81 32.39
C ASN A 271 33.43 65.81 31.11
N CYS A 272 32.27 65.19 31.22
CA CYS A 272 31.18 65.23 30.26
C CYS A 272 29.96 65.79 30.99
N THR A 273 29.34 66.81 30.40
CA THR A 273 28.21 67.51 31.02
C THR A 273 26.93 66.81 30.59
N GLU A 274 26.07 66.45 31.54
CA GLU A 274 24.76 65.88 31.23
C GLU A 274 23.92 66.90 30.47
N CYS A 275 23.35 66.52 29.33
CA CYS A 275 22.41 67.34 28.59
C CYS A 275 20.99 67.10 29.11
N ILE A 276 20.25 68.18 29.32
CA ILE A 276 18.87 68.13 29.81
C ILE A 276 17.93 68.20 28.60
N CYS A 277 17.65 67.04 28.01
CA CYS A 277 16.75 66.90 26.88
C CYS A 277 15.53 66.07 27.27
N GLU A 278 14.56 66.71 27.95
CA GLU A 278 13.35 66.04 28.47
C GLU A 278 12.54 65.30 27.39
N ARG A 279 12.49 65.86 26.17
CA ARG A 279 11.71 65.30 25.05
C ARG A 279 12.38 64.13 24.34
N THR A 280 13.71 64.12 24.25
CA THR A 280 14.48 63.07 23.54
C THR A 280 15.16 62.09 24.50
N ARG A 281 14.75 62.07 25.78
CA ARG A 281 15.31 61.24 26.85
C ARG A 281 16.84 61.29 26.92
N GLY A 282 17.40 62.49 26.82
CA GLY A 282 18.85 62.71 26.90
C GLY A 282 19.62 62.50 25.58
N ASN A 283 18.96 62.37 24.43
CA ASN A 283 19.68 62.32 23.15
C ASN A 283 20.11 63.74 22.72
N CYS A 284 21.41 64.01 22.74
CA CYS A 284 22.04 65.29 22.38
C CYS A 284 23.34 65.11 21.60
N ASP A 285 23.75 66.15 20.89
CA ASP A 285 25.01 66.21 20.17
C ASP A 285 26.19 66.12 21.16
N PRO A 286 27.16 65.21 20.93
CA PRO A 286 28.23 64.92 21.88
C PRO A 286 29.26 66.06 22.04
N ASP A 287 29.29 67.04 21.13
CA ASP A 287 30.20 68.18 21.17
C ASP A 287 29.48 69.47 21.62
N SER A 288 28.29 69.75 21.07
CA SER A 288 27.54 70.98 21.33
C SER A 288 26.50 70.88 22.45
N GLY A 289 26.03 69.67 22.77
CA GLY A 289 24.95 69.42 23.74
C GLY A 289 23.55 69.73 23.23
N GLU A 290 23.39 70.05 21.94
CA GLU A 290 22.09 70.34 21.31
C GLU A 290 21.23 69.07 21.21
N CYS A 291 19.95 69.12 21.61
CA CYS A 291 19.08 67.94 21.60
C CYS A 291 18.75 67.50 20.16
N VAL A 292 18.89 66.20 19.87
CA VAL A 292 18.69 65.64 18.52
C VAL A 292 17.67 64.49 18.54
N CYS A 293 16.85 64.37 17.52
CA CYS A 293 15.99 63.19 17.36
C CYS A 293 16.82 61.94 17.00
N PRO A 294 16.45 60.75 17.49
CA PRO A 294 17.04 59.48 17.04
C PRO A 294 16.96 59.27 15.51
N PRO A 295 17.81 58.41 14.93
CA PRO A 295 17.83 58.17 13.50
C PRO A 295 16.46 57.72 12.96
N ASN A 296 16.03 58.31 11.85
CA ASN A 296 14.75 57.97 11.20
C ASN A 296 13.48 58.20 12.06
N THR A 297 13.54 59.07 13.08
CA THR A 297 12.34 59.58 13.77
C THR A 297 12.05 61.05 13.40
N GLU A 298 10.80 61.49 13.55
CA GLU A 298 10.31 62.83 13.27
C GLU A 298 9.31 63.31 14.32
N GLY A 299 8.97 64.61 14.30
CA GLY A 299 8.09 65.26 15.26
C GLY A 299 8.84 65.98 16.38
N ASP A 300 8.19 66.95 17.02
CA ASP A 300 8.79 67.80 18.07
C ASP A 300 9.20 67.00 19.34
N THR A 301 8.65 65.80 19.48
CA THR A 301 8.91 64.83 20.55
C THR A 301 9.62 63.57 20.04
N CYS A 302 9.98 63.50 18.75
CA CYS A 302 10.63 62.36 18.11
C CYS A 302 9.91 61.01 18.36
N ASP A 303 8.58 61.05 18.47
CA ASP A 303 7.70 59.93 18.82
C ASP A 303 7.13 59.19 17.61
N ARG A 304 7.53 59.60 16.40
CA ARG A 304 7.04 59.03 15.14
C ARG A 304 8.22 58.60 14.27
N CYS A 305 8.08 57.47 13.59
CA CYS A 305 9.02 57.09 12.55
C CYS A 305 8.83 57.95 11.30
N LYS A 306 9.93 58.34 10.68
CA LYS A 306 9.93 58.88 9.32
C LYS A 306 9.28 57.88 8.37
N LYS A 307 8.68 58.38 7.29
CA LYS A 307 8.02 57.56 6.27
C LYS A 307 8.96 56.46 5.74
N GLY A 308 8.49 55.22 5.71
CA GLY A 308 9.28 54.06 5.26
C GLY A 308 10.05 53.33 6.37
N PHE A 309 9.82 53.68 7.63
CA PHE A 309 10.41 53.04 8.80
C PHE A 309 9.34 52.64 9.83
N TRP A 310 9.65 51.67 10.68
CA TRP A 310 8.75 51.08 11.68
C TRP A 310 9.52 50.67 12.95
N GLY A 311 8.79 50.32 14.00
CA GLY A 311 9.35 49.82 15.25
C GLY A 311 10.17 50.88 15.98
N ILE A 312 9.50 51.93 16.49
CA ILE A 312 10.16 53.04 17.17
C ILE A 312 10.95 52.57 18.40
N ASP A 313 12.21 52.96 18.44
CA ASP A 313 13.08 52.81 19.59
C ASP A 313 13.62 54.19 20.01
N HIS A 314 13.52 54.52 21.29
CA HIS A 314 13.85 55.86 21.79
C HIS A 314 15.34 56.20 21.74
N VAL A 315 16.21 55.23 21.43
CA VAL A 315 17.66 55.37 21.42
C VAL A 315 18.23 55.17 20.01
N THR A 316 17.82 54.10 19.34
CA THR A 316 18.31 53.67 18.03
C THR A 316 17.44 54.15 16.87
N GLY A 317 16.24 54.68 17.17
CA GLY A 317 15.32 55.22 16.19
C GLY A 317 14.47 54.15 15.51
N CYS A 318 14.18 54.29 14.22
CA CYS A 318 13.28 53.37 13.51
C CYS A 318 13.99 52.51 12.46
N LYS A 319 13.46 51.29 12.24
CA LYS A 319 13.98 50.30 11.27
C LYS A 319 13.33 50.46 9.90
N PRO A 320 14.06 50.26 8.79
CA PRO A 320 13.48 50.40 7.45
C PRO A 320 12.47 49.28 7.17
N CYS A 321 11.36 49.61 6.51
CA CYS A 321 10.33 48.65 6.10
C CYS A 321 10.86 47.60 5.11
N SER A 322 11.70 48.03 4.14
CA SER A 322 12.27 47.17 3.09
C SER A 322 11.21 46.40 2.29
N CYS A 323 10.09 47.06 1.98
CA CYS A 323 9.04 46.48 1.15
C CYS A 323 9.50 46.30 -0.30
N SER A 324 9.32 45.08 -0.82
CA SER A 324 9.61 44.69 -2.20
C SER A 324 8.79 45.54 -3.18
N PRO A 325 9.43 46.31 -4.08
CA PRO A 325 8.70 47.10 -5.07
C PRO A 325 7.82 46.26 -6.00
N ALA A 326 8.23 45.00 -6.25
CA ALA A 326 7.47 44.06 -7.06
C ALA A 326 6.25 43.48 -6.33
N GLY A 327 6.42 43.11 -5.05
CA GLY A 327 5.42 42.35 -4.30
C GLY A 327 4.58 43.15 -3.31
N SER A 328 4.94 44.39 -3.01
CA SER A 328 4.17 45.27 -2.11
C SER A 328 3.34 46.30 -2.89
N SER A 329 2.18 46.68 -2.35
CA SER A 329 1.36 47.75 -2.91
C SER A 329 1.87 49.15 -2.53
N ALA A 330 2.60 49.25 -1.42
CA ALA A 330 3.19 50.48 -0.92
C ALA A 330 4.57 50.22 -0.27
N PRO A 331 5.51 51.19 -0.29
CA PRO A 331 6.78 51.11 0.45
C PRO A 331 6.64 51.28 1.98
N GLN A 332 5.45 51.65 2.46
CA GLN A 332 5.11 51.83 3.86
C GLN A 332 4.61 50.50 4.43
N CYS A 333 5.14 50.12 5.57
CA CYS A 333 4.74 48.96 6.32
C CYS A 333 3.96 49.35 7.57
N ASP A 334 3.33 48.37 8.20
CA ASP A 334 2.73 48.54 9.51
C ASP A 334 3.77 49.00 10.55
N LEU A 335 3.43 50.03 11.32
CA LEU A 335 4.37 50.72 12.21
C LEU A 335 4.85 49.86 13.39
N LEU A 336 4.10 48.81 13.75
CA LEU A 336 4.40 47.94 14.88
C LEU A 336 5.07 46.63 14.46
N THR A 337 4.52 45.97 13.44
CA THR A 337 4.95 44.64 12.97
C THR A 337 5.97 44.70 11.85
N GLY A 338 6.05 45.83 11.13
CA GLY A 338 6.87 45.97 9.95
C GLY A 338 6.35 45.21 8.73
N GLN A 339 5.12 44.68 8.79
CA GLN A 339 4.51 43.95 7.69
C GLN A 339 4.17 44.90 6.54
N CYS A 340 4.74 44.65 5.37
CA CYS A 340 4.39 45.35 4.15
C CYS A 340 3.04 44.86 3.61
N PRO A 341 2.23 45.75 2.99
CA PRO A 341 0.99 45.35 2.36
C PRO A 341 1.30 44.58 1.07
N CYS A 342 1.27 43.25 1.13
CA CYS A 342 1.57 42.40 -0.01
C CYS A 342 0.43 42.41 -1.03
N ARG A 343 0.80 42.41 -2.31
CA ARG A 343 -0.12 42.19 -3.43
C ARG A 343 -0.55 40.73 -3.45
N ASP A 344 -1.68 40.45 -4.08
CA ASP A 344 -2.15 39.09 -4.29
C ASP A 344 -1.07 38.24 -4.98
N GLY A 345 -0.84 37.03 -4.47
CA GLY A 345 0.21 36.13 -4.97
C GLY A 345 1.60 36.36 -4.36
N PHE A 346 1.77 37.33 -3.45
CA PHE A 346 3.03 37.58 -2.73
C PHE A 346 2.87 37.36 -1.23
N SER A 347 3.95 36.96 -0.56
CA SER A 347 3.95 36.71 0.89
C SER A 347 5.27 37.13 1.55
N GLY A 348 5.36 36.99 2.88
CA GLY A 348 6.51 37.42 3.68
C GLY A 348 6.41 38.87 4.18
N ARG A 349 7.22 39.22 5.18
CA ARG A 349 7.19 40.56 5.82
C ARG A 349 7.43 41.68 4.81
N SER A 350 8.41 41.47 3.94
CA SER A 350 8.84 42.38 2.87
C SER A 350 8.13 42.12 1.53
N CYS A 351 7.23 41.15 1.43
CA CYS A 351 6.60 40.72 0.16
C CYS A 351 7.62 40.34 -0.94
N ASP A 352 8.69 39.66 -0.53
CA ASP A 352 9.85 39.31 -1.35
C ASP A 352 9.84 37.85 -1.87
N ARG A 353 8.71 37.16 -1.69
CA ARG A 353 8.50 35.77 -2.09
C ARG A 353 7.06 35.59 -2.56
N CYS A 354 6.83 34.53 -3.33
CA CYS A 354 5.48 34.21 -3.77
C CYS A 354 4.65 33.63 -2.61
N ALA A 355 3.35 33.87 -2.65
CA ALA A 355 2.39 33.23 -1.76
C ALA A 355 2.21 31.76 -2.12
N PHE A 356 1.62 30.98 -1.20
CA PHE A 356 1.28 29.59 -1.44
C PHE A 356 0.46 29.44 -2.75
N GLY A 357 0.84 28.46 -3.58
CA GLY A 357 0.24 28.25 -4.91
C GLY A 357 0.66 29.21 -6.01
N HIS A 358 1.74 29.98 -5.79
CA HIS A 358 2.35 30.86 -6.79
C HIS A 358 3.85 30.58 -6.92
N TYR A 359 4.43 30.83 -8.08
CA TYR A 359 5.83 30.57 -8.38
C TYR A 359 6.47 31.67 -9.24
N GLY A 360 7.81 31.74 -9.22
CA GLY A 360 8.57 32.64 -10.10
C GLY A 360 8.60 34.10 -9.66
N TYR A 361 9.08 34.39 -8.43
CA TYR A 361 9.38 35.76 -8.01
C TYR A 361 10.42 36.37 -8.99
N PRO A 362 10.26 37.63 -9.46
CA PRO A 362 9.38 38.69 -8.94
C PRO A 362 7.97 38.77 -9.54
N SER A 363 7.60 37.91 -10.49
CA SER A 363 6.28 37.97 -11.15
C SER A 363 5.18 37.19 -10.42
N CYS A 364 5.54 36.12 -9.70
CA CYS A 364 4.64 35.28 -8.91
C CYS A 364 3.35 34.88 -9.63
N SER A 365 3.48 34.03 -10.65
CA SER A 365 2.34 33.48 -11.39
C SER A 365 1.66 32.36 -10.61
N ALA A 366 0.34 32.25 -10.73
CA ALA A 366 -0.42 31.16 -10.11
C ALA A 366 -0.04 29.80 -10.73
N CYS A 367 0.08 28.77 -9.89
CA CYS A 367 0.34 27.40 -10.33
C CYS A 367 -0.84 26.81 -11.13
N SER A 368 -2.07 27.07 -10.66
CA SER A 368 -3.32 26.53 -11.24
C SER A 368 -3.35 25.00 -11.36
N CYS A 369 -2.72 24.27 -10.43
CA CYS A 369 -2.80 22.81 -10.37
C CYS A 369 -4.23 22.34 -10.07
N ASP A 370 -4.67 21.28 -10.74
CA ASP A 370 -5.94 20.61 -10.50
C ASP A 370 -5.88 19.81 -9.20
N LEU A 371 -6.81 20.10 -8.27
CA LEU A 371 -6.87 19.45 -6.96
C LEU A 371 -7.11 17.94 -7.04
N ALA A 372 -7.85 17.48 -8.05
CA ALA A 372 -8.15 16.07 -8.22
C ALA A 372 -6.92 15.28 -8.69
N GLY A 373 -6.13 15.91 -9.55
CA GLY A 373 -4.94 15.32 -10.16
C GLY A 373 -3.63 15.51 -9.41
N THR A 374 -3.55 16.51 -8.54
CA THR A 374 -2.32 16.81 -7.80
C THR A 374 -2.21 15.97 -6.53
N HIS A 375 -0.99 15.57 -6.17
CA HIS A 375 -0.76 14.78 -4.97
C HIS A 375 -1.12 15.57 -3.69
N GLU A 376 -1.81 14.92 -2.75
CA GLU A 376 -2.45 15.59 -1.61
C GLU A 376 -1.48 16.41 -0.74
N THR A 377 -0.22 15.97 -0.65
CA THR A 377 0.83 16.64 0.14
C THR A 377 1.21 18.03 -0.36
N PHE A 378 0.95 18.33 -1.64
CA PHE A 378 1.23 19.65 -2.23
C PHE A 378 0.03 20.58 -2.20
N CYS A 379 -1.13 20.10 -1.74
CA CYS A 379 -2.39 20.85 -1.79
C CYS A 379 -2.86 21.24 -0.40
N ASN A 380 -3.20 22.52 -0.23
CA ASN A 380 -3.97 22.97 0.91
C ASN A 380 -5.47 22.86 0.59
N ARG A 381 -6.11 21.78 1.06
CA ARG A 381 -7.54 21.50 0.83
C ARG A 381 -8.46 22.60 1.33
N THR A 382 -8.10 23.29 2.42
CA THR A 382 -8.92 24.38 2.98
C THR A 382 -8.91 25.61 2.09
N LEU A 383 -7.78 25.90 1.45
CA LEU A 383 -7.64 27.03 0.53
C LEU A 383 -8.00 26.65 -0.92
N GLY A 384 -8.07 25.36 -1.24
CA GLY A 384 -8.34 24.89 -2.61
C GLY A 384 -7.20 25.19 -3.59
N VAL A 385 -5.97 25.29 -3.10
CA VAL A 385 -4.79 25.67 -3.89
C VAL A 385 -3.68 24.66 -3.67
N CYS A 386 -2.86 24.40 -4.68
CA CYS A 386 -1.68 23.53 -4.58
C CYS A 386 -0.39 24.26 -4.99
N GLU A 387 0.71 23.86 -4.38
CA GLU A 387 2.06 24.29 -4.74
C GLU A 387 2.54 23.61 -6.02
N CYS A 388 3.48 24.28 -6.69
CA CYS A 388 4.15 23.79 -7.88
C CYS A 388 5.65 24.11 -7.81
N GLY A 389 6.43 23.46 -8.67
CA GLY A 389 7.86 23.70 -8.78
C GLY A 389 8.20 25.13 -9.24
N ARG A 390 9.50 25.45 -9.27
CA ARG A 390 9.99 26.78 -9.70
C ARG A 390 9.64 27.14 -11.15
N THR A 391 9.29 26.16 -11.96
CA THR A 391 8.88 26.26 -13.37
C THR A 391 7.36 26.30 -13.55
N GLY A 392 6.57 26.15 -12.49
CA GLY A 392 5.11 26.09 -12.57
C GLY A 392 4.53 24.69 -12.75
N GLU A 393 5.37 23.65 -12.69
CA GLU A 393 4.96 22.27 -12.89
C GLU A 393 4.41 21.66 -11.60
N CYS A 394 3.24 21.05 -11.69
CA CYS A 394 2.52 20.46 -10.55
C CYS A 394 2.93 18.99 -10.33
N GLY A 395 2.97 18.56 -9.07
CA GLY A 395 3.27 17.16 -8.72
C GLY A 395 2.04 16.27 -8.88
N CYS A 396 1.88 15.64 -10.04
CA CYS A 396 0.70 14.83 -10.37
C CYS A 396 0.66 13.45 -9.69
N LYS A 397 -0.56 12.95 -9.46
CA LYS A 397 -0.83 11.56 -9.05
C LYS A 397 -0.47 10.59 -10.20
N PRO A 398 -0.21 9.29 -9.91
CA PRO A 398 0.30 8.34 -10.90
C PRO A 398 -0.53 8.17 -12.18
N GLY A 399 -1.87 8.24 -12.09
CA GLY A 399 -2.78 8.08 -13.23
C GLY A 399 -3.08 9.39 -13.98
N VAL A 400 -2.35 10.47 -13.69
CA VAL A 400 -2.63 11.82 -14.16
C VAL A 400 -1.39 12.45 -14.79
N SER A 401 -1.63 13.29 -15.79
CA SER A 401 -0.64 13.99 -16.59
C SER A 401 -1.11 15.41 -16.91
N GLY A 402 -0.27 16.14 -17.64
CA GLY A 402 -0.45 17.57 -17.89
C GLY A 402 0.29 18.44 -16.88
N ARG A 403 0.65 19.65 -17.30
CA ARG A 403 1.41 20.62 -16.49
C ARG A 403 0.68 21.04 -15.22
N ARG A 404 -0.65 20.98 -15.22
CA ARG A 404 -1.52 21.28 -14.07
C ARG A 404 -2.20 20.04 -13.52
N CYS A 405 -1.80 18.83 -13.95
CA CYS A 405 -2.44 17.57 -13.56
C CYS A 405 -3.93 17.51 -13.94
N GLU A 406 -4.30 18.08 -15.08
CA GLU A 406 -5.69 18.20 -15.53
C GLU A 406 -6.18 17.02 -16.41
N GLU A 407 -5.28 16.13 -16.83
CA GLU A 407 -5.55 15.12 -17.85
C GLU A 407 -5.18 13.71 -17.36
N CYS A 408 -6.07 12.74 -17.55
CA CYS A 408 -5.71 11.34 -17.28
C CYS A 408 -4.63 10.85 -18.26
N VAL A 409 -3.73 9.99 -17.80
CA VAL A 409 -2.78 9.31 -18.71
C VAL A 409 -3.54 8.38 -19.67
N SER A 410 -2.95 8.08 -20.83
CA SER A 410 -3.55 7.14 -21.80
C SER A 410 -3.85 5.79 -21.14
N GLY A 411 -5.05 5.24 -21.38
CA GLY A 411 -5.53 4.05 -20.70
C GLY A 411 -6.30 4.30 -19.42
N TRP A 412 -6.53 5.57 -19.03
CA TRP A 412 -7.17 5.96 -17.78
C TRP A 412 -8.25 7.02 -18.02
N PHE A 413 -9.26 7.08 -17.15
CA PHE A 413 -10.40 7.98 -17.27
C PHE A 413 -10.92 8.44 -15.90
N ALA A 414 -11.86 9.39 -15.90
CA ALA A 414 -12.58 9.89 -14.73
C ALA A 414 -11.68 10.46 -13.61
N LEU A 415 -11.09 11.63 -13.87
CA LEU A 415 -10.29 12.38 -12.90
C LEU A 415 -11.11 12.72 -11.63
N SER A 416 -10.59 12.34 -10.46
CA SER A 416 -11.28 12.47 -9.18
C SER A 416 -10.30 12.68 -8.02
N ASP A 417 -10.66 13.59 -7.11
CA ASP A 417 -9.89 13.88 -5.90
C ASP A 417 -9.91 12.71 -4.90
N GLN A 418 -11.01 11.96 -4.87
CA GLN A 418 -11.22 10.76 -4.05
C GLN A 418 -10.44 9.54 -4.56
N ASN A 419 -9.91 9.59 -5.78
CA ASN A 419 -9.11 8.50 -6.33
C ASN A 419 -7.63 8.72 -5.94
N PRO A 420 -6.98 7.75 -5.25
CA PRO A 420 -5.57 7.88 -4.85
C PRO A 420 -4.63 7.98 -6.05
N ASN A 421 -4.99 7.40 -7.19
CA ASN A 421 -4.25 7.50 -8.45
C ASN A 421 -4.72 8.68 -9.33
N GLY A 422 -5.76 9.40 -8.91
CA GLY A 422 -6.36 10.53 -9.64
C GLY A 422 -7.35 10.08 -10.70
N CYS A 423 -6.96 9.18 -11.61
CA CYS A 423 -7.85 8.57 -12.59
C CYS A 423 -7.99 7.06 -12.35
N SER A 424 -8.95 6.41 -13.01
CA SER A 424 -9.13 4.96 -13.00
C SER A 424 -8.69 4.34 -14.34
N GLU A 425 -8.02 3.19 -14.30
CA GLU A 425 -7.60 2.46 -15.51
C GLU A 425 -8.82 1.92 -16.29
N CYS A 426 -8.80 1.97 -17.63
CA CYS A 426 -9.84 1.43 -18.49
C CYS A 426 -9.97 -0.10 -18.34
N PHE A 427 -11.18 -0.62 -18.16
CA PHE A 427 -11.43 -2.06 -18.09
C PHE A 427 -11.76 -2.63 -19.47
N CYS A 428 -12.77 -2.10 -20.16
CA CYS A 428 -13.17 -2.47 -21.52
C CYS A 428 -13.19 -3.99 -21.80
N SER A 429 -13.54 -4.79 -20.78
CA SER A 429 -13.49 -6.26 -20.81
C SER A 429 -12.13 -6.86 -21.25
N GLY A 430 -11.05 -6.09 -21.15
CA GLY A 430 -9.70 -6.44 -21.62
C GLY A 430 -9.49 -6.34 -23.13
N LEU A 431 -10.43 -5.77 -23.89
CA LEU A 431 -10.40 -5.72 -25.36
C LEU A 431 -9.87 -4.41 -25.92
N SER A 432 -9.93 -3.33 -25.14
CA SER A 432 -9.46 -2.00 -25.50
C SER A 432 -8.81 -1.33 -24.29
N ARG A 433 -7.96 -0.33 -24.55
CA ARG A 433 -7.44 0.58 -23.53
C ARG A 433 -7.93 2.01 -23.74
N ASP A 434 -8.63 2.27 -24.84
CA ASP A 434 -9.11 3.61 -25.18
C ASP A 434 -10.53 3.77 -24.62
N CYS A 435 -10.65 4.55 -23.55
CA CYS A 435 -11.93 4.84 -22.92
C CYS A 435 -12.02 6.28 -22.39
N GLU A 436 -13.24 6.77 -22.27
CA GLU A 436 -13.56 8.06 -21.66
C GLU A 436 -14.66 7.93 -20.60
N GLU A 437 -14.89 8.97 -19.81
CA GLU A 437 -16.00 8.96 -18.83
C GLU A 437 -17.35 9.21 -19.52
N GLN A 438 -18.29 8.29 -19.34
CA GLN A 438 -19.62 8.37 -19.92
C GLN A 438 -20.46 9.46 -19.24
N GLY A 439 -20.75 10.53 -19.99
CA GLY A 439 -21.67 11.59 -19.57
C GLY A 439 -23.16 11.20 -19.68
N GLY A 440 -24.04 12.00 -19.07
CA GLY A 440 -25.50 11.91 -19.24
C GLY A 440 -26.20 10.80 -18.44
N LEU A 441 -25.49 10.17 -17.51
CA LEU A 441 -26.02 9.14 -16.61
C LEU A 441 -26.28 9.70 -15.21
N ARG A 442 -27.21 9.08 -14.48
CA ARG A 442 -27.53 9.39 -13.07
C ARG A 442 -27.54 8.12 -12.23
N ARG A 443 -27.22 8.25 -10.94
CA ARG A 443 -27.27 7.12 -9.99
C ARG A 443 -28.72 6.84 -9.55
N VAL A 444 -29.07 5.56 -9.50
CA VAL A 444 -30.36 5.07 -8.96
C VAL A 444 -30.12 3.88 -8.06
N SER A 445 -30.67 3.92 -6.85
CA SER A 445 -30.67 2.80 -5.93
C SER A 445 -31.71 1.77 -6.34
N VAL A 446 -31.25 0.58 -6.75
CA VAL A 446 -32.11 -0.54 -7.10
C VAL A 446 -32.29 -1.44 -5.89
N ARG A 447 -33.55 -1.74 -5.55
CA ARG A 447 -33.89 -2.73 -4.52
C ARG A 447 -33.77 -4.12 -5.10
N THR A 448 -33.12 -5.00 -4.36
CA THR A 448 -32.86 -6.37 -4.82
C THR A 448 -34.04 -7.28 -4.49
N THR A 449 -34.63 -7.96 -5.48
CA THR A 449 -35.80 -8.86 -5.29
C THR A 449 -35.40 -10.10 -4.47
N ALA A 450 -36.17 -10.43 -3.43
CA ALA A 450 -35.89 -11.57 -2.55
C ALA A 450 -36.55 -12.84 -3.08
N ILE A 451 -35.85 -13.64 -3.89
CA ILE A 451 -36.30 -14.98 -4.25
C ILE A 451 -35.74 -15.95 -3.20
N LEU A 452 -36.41 -16.05 -2.05
CA LEU A 452 -35.96 -16.85 -0.90
C LEU A 452 -36.56 -18.27 -0.85
N GLN A 453 -37.47 -18.66 -1.76
CA GLN A 453 -38.26 -19.88 -1.58
C GLN A 453 -37.85 -21.08 -2.46
N GLN A 454 -37.25 -20.87 -3.64
CA GLN A 454 -37.05 -21.97 -4.60
C GLN A 454 -35.66 -22.63 -4.55
N TYR A 455 -34.66 -21.93 -3.99
CA TYR A 455 -33.31 -22.48 -3.79
C TYR A 455 -33.17 -23.26 -2.47
N TYR A 456 -34.08 -23.01 -1.51
CA TYR A 456 -34.10 -23.68 -0.19
C TYR A 456 -34.27 -25.21 -0.31
N SER A 457 -34.81 -25.74 -1.41
CA SER A 457 -34.90 -27.20 -1.63
C SER A 457 -33.59 -27.82 -2.14
N ASN A 458 -32.83 -27.13 -3.00
CA ASN A 458 -31.63 -27.68 -3.64
C ASN A 458 -30.35 -27.54 -2.79
N THR A 459 -30.15 -26.42 -2.08
CA THR A 459 -28.97 -26.28 -1.20
C THR A 459 -29.01 -27.16 0.04
N THR A 460 -30.22 -27.53 0.48
CA THR A 460 -30.39 -28.40 1.64
C THR A 460 -29.82 -29.80 1.37
N ALA A 461 -29.86 -30.30 0.13
CA ALA A 461 -29.26 -31.60 -0.21
C ALA A 461 -27.71 -31.59 -0.13
N ILE A 462 -27.07 -30.51 -0.58
CA ILE A 462 -25.60 -30.39 -0.62
C ILE A 462 -25.02 -30.12 0.77
N LEU A 463 -25.66 -29.25 1.56
CA LEU A 463 -25.27 -28.99 2.95
C LEU A 463 -25.64 -30.14 3.88
N GLN A 464 -26.76 -30.85 3.67
CA GLN A 464 -27.05 -32.08 4.41
C GLN A 464 -26.01 -33.17 4.16
N GLN A 465 -25.40 -33.23 2.97
CA GLN A 465 -24.37 -34.24 2.69
C GLN A 465 -23.03 -33.92 3.34
N TYR A 466 -22.71 -32.63 3.53
CA TYR A 466 -21.56 -32.18 4.31
C TYR A 466 -21.80 -32.35 5.82
N TYR A 467 -22.99 -31.95 6.33
CA TYR A 467 -23.35 -32.06 7.75
C TYR A 467 -23.75 -33.47 8.23
N ARG A 468 -24.14 -34.40 7.32
CA ARG A 468 -24.33 -35.83 7.65
C ARG A 468 -23.05 -36.46 8.22
N ASN A 469 -21.88 -35.96 7.84
CA ASN A 469 -20.60 -36.47 8.31
C ASN A 469 -20.15 -35.86 9.65
N THR A 470 -20.85 -34.85 10.17
CA THR A 470 -20.48 -34.15 11.43
C THR A 470 -21.70 -33.89 12.32
N THR A 471 -21.97 -34.90 13.17
CA THR A 471 -22.75 -34.90 14.44
C THR A 471 -24.28 -34.75 14.42
N ALA A 472 -24.94 -35.62 15.21
CA ALA A 472 -26.36 -35.97 15.17
C ALA A 472 -27.28 -35.19 16.15
N ILE A 473 -26.95 -33.97 16.58
CA ILE A 473 -27.64 -33.33 17.73
C ILE A 473 -28.68 -32.24 17.33
N LEU A 474 -28.73 -31.78 16.08
CA LEU A 474 -29.54 -30.62 15.71
C LEU A 474 -30.90 -30.91 15.04
N GLN A 475 -31.29 -32.19 14.87
CA GLN A 475 -32.53 -32.54 14.17
C GLN A 475 -33.82 -32.27 14.94
N GLN A 476 -33.78 -32.18 16.28
CA GLN A 476 -35.01 -32.24 17.10
C GLN A 476 -35.66 -30.88 17.38
N TYR A 477 -35.02 -29.76 17.04
CA TYR A 477 -35.51 -28.40 17.34
C TYR A 477 -36.26 -27.73 16.17
N TYR A 478 -36.09 -28.23 14.94
CA TYR A 478 -36.51 -27.55 13.71
C TYR A 478 -37.97 -27.77 13.28
N SER A 479 -38.72 -28.67 13.93
CA SER A 479 -40.03 -29.09 13.45
C SER A 479 -41.22 -28.25 13.91
N ASN A 480 -41.04 -27.17 14.69
CA ASN A 480 -42.15 -26.62 15.50
C ASN A 480 -42.54 -25.14 15.30
N THR A 481 -42.06 -24.42 14.29
CA THR A 481 -42.46 -23.00 14.15
C THR A 481 -42.59 -22.55 12.70
N THR A 482 -43.84 -22.39 12.25
CA THR A 482 -44.24 -21.83 10.96
C THR A 482 -44.53 -20.33 11.02
N CYS A 483 -44.01 -19.62 10.01
CA CYS A 483 -44.51 -18.39 9.34
C CYS A 483 -44.28 -16.98 9.95
N ASN A 484 -43.80 -16.08 9.08
CA ASN A 484 -43.70 -14.60 9.14
C ASN A 484 -42.56 -13.87 9.87
N SER A 485 -41.50 -14.55 10.32
CA SER A 485 -40.22 -13.90 10.62
C SER A 485 -39.09 -14.88 10.35
N VAL A 486 -38.14 -14.49 9.49
CA VAL A 486 -37.00 -15.35 9.17
C VAL A 486 -36.00 -15.25 10.32
N TYR A 487 -36.17 -16.10 11.33
CA TYR A 487 -35.14 -16.37 12.34
C TYR A 487 -34.02 -17.16 11.67
N LEU A 488 -32.85 -16.54 11.44
CA LEU A 488 -31.70 -17.20 10.82
C LEU A 488 -30.61 -17.46 11.88
N PRO A 489 -30.20 -18.72 12.11
CA PRO A 489 -29.00 -19.04 12.88
C PRO A 489 -27.75 -19.15 11.97
N PHE A 490 -27.74 -18.52 10.78
CA PHE A 490 -26.64 -18.61 9.82
C PHE A 490 -25.74 -17.36 9.85
N THR A 491 -24.45 -17.58 9.66
CA THR A 491 -23.39 -16.54 9.71
C THR A 491 -23.52 -15.48 8.61
N TYR A 492 -24.08 -15.84 7.45
CA TYR A 492 -24.18 -14.98 6.26
C TYR A 492 -25.56 -15.04 5.59
N LEU A 493 -26.05 -13.89 5.10
CA LEU A 493 -27.21 -13.78 4.23
C LEU A 493 -26.79 -13.79 2.76
N LEU A 494 -27.29 -14.76 1.99
CA LEU A 494 -27.05 -14.92 0.56
C LEU A 494 -28.10 -14.17 -0.27
N LYS A 495 -27.66 -13.27 -1.15
CA LYS A 495 -28.54 -12.58 -2.09
C LYS A 495 -28.14 -12.81 -3.55
N TYR A 496 -29.09 -13.34 -4.33
CA TYR A 496 -29.02 -13.38 -5.79
C TYR A 496 -29.51 -12.04 -6.35
N LEU A 497 -28.64 -11.36 -7.09
CA LEU A 497 -29.01 -10.24 -7.96
C LEU A 497 -29.41 -10.87 -9.30
N SER A 498 -30.51 -10.42 -9.90
CA SER A 498 -31.00 -10.89 -11.20
C SER A 498 -29.91 -10.91 -12.28
N ASP A 499 -30.14 -11.65 -13.36
CA ASP A 499 -29.22 -11.91 -14.50
C ASP A 499 -28.73 -10.67 -15.30
N SER A 500 -28.86 -9.45 -14.77
CA SER A 500 -28.34 -8.24 -15.38
C SER A 500 -26.89 -7.96 -14.95
N VAL A 501 -26.04 -7.69 -15.93
CA VAL A 501 -24.65 -7.25 -15.78
C VAL A 501 -24.58 -6.00 -14.87
N GLN A 502 -23.80 -6.06 -13.79
CA GLN A 502 -23.74 -5.01 -12.75
C GLN A 502 -22.56 -4.03 -12.96
N LEU A 503 -21.95 -3.99 -14.15
CA LEU A 503 -20.83 -3.09 -14.46
C LEU A 503 -21.19 -1.61 -14.23
N MET A 504 -22.45 -1.24 -14.49
CA MET A 504 -22.98 0.12 -14.27
C MET A 504 -23.08 0.52 -12.79
N SER A 505 -22.84 -0.41 -11.86
CA SER A 505 -22.79 -0.16 -10.42
C SER A 505 -21.40 0.22 -9.90
N TYR A 506 -20.34 0.07 -10.70
CA TYR A 506 -19.01 0.53 -10.33
C TYR A 506 -19.01 2.01 -9.98
N GLY A 507 -18.35 2.40 -8.89
CA GLY A 507 -18.35 3.76 -8.35
C GLY A 507 -19.61 4.17 -7.56
N GLY A 508 -20.64 3.32 -7.51
CA GLY A 508 -21.85 3.54 -6.70
C GLY A 508 -21.77 2.92 -5.30
N LEU A 509 -22.87 2.97 -4.55
CA LEU A 509 -23.00 2.42 -3.20
C LEU A 509 -23.81 1.13 -3.13
N LEU A 510 -23.32 0.16 -2.35
CA LEU A 510 -24.09 -0.94 -1.78
C LEU A 510 -24.45 -0.57 -0.34
N SER A 511 -25.73 -0.40 -0.06
CA SER A 511 -26.23 0.04 1.25
C SER A 511 -27.13 -1.00 1.90
N TYR A 512 -27.01 -1.19 3.21
CA TYR A 512 -27.94 -2.01 4.00
C TYR A 512 -28.01 -1.55 5.45
N ILE A 513 -29.09 -1.95 6.14
CA ILE A 513 -29.29 -1.69 7.57
C ILE A 513 -29.29 -3.03 8.30
N ILE A 514 -28.49 -3.15 9.34
CA ILE A 514 -28.36 -4.36 10.16
C ILE A 514 -28.64 -4.10 11.64
N THR A 515 -29.25 -5.06 12.31
CA THR A 515 -29.50 -5.06 13.76
C THR A 515 -29.41 -6.49 14.26
N PHE A 516 -28.72 -6.74 15.38
CA PHE A 516 -28.65 -8.04 16.01
C PHE A 516 -28.84 -7.93 17.52
N TYR A 517 -29.24 -9.03 18.15
CA TYR A 517 -29.39 -9.21 19.58
C TYR A 517 -28.63 -10.46 20.01
N ALA A 518 -27.66 -10.29 20.93
CA ALA A 518 -26.81 -11.36 21.46
C ALA A 518 -26.70 -11.25 23.00
N GLU A 519 -26.19 -12.30 23.66
CA GLU A 519 -26.07 -12.34 25.13
C GLU A 519 -24.92 -11.45 25.65
N ASP A 520 -23.89 -11.19 24.85
CA ASP A 520 -22.78 -10.30 25.17
C ASP A 520 -22.89 -8.91 24.49
N GLY A 521 -22.49 -7.86 25.24
CA GLY A 521 -22.60 -6.45 24.80
C GLY A 521 -21.52 -5.98 23.83
N SER A 522 -20.50 -6.79 23.60
CA SER A 522 -19.41 -6.51 22.68
C SER A 522 -19.30 -7.65 21.67
N GLY A 523 -19.72 -7.40 20.43
CA GLY A 523 -19.45 -8.32 19.33
C GLY A 523 -17.94 -8.49 19.23
N LEU A 524 -17.43 -9.66 19.61
CA LEU A 524 -16.02 -10.00 19.44
C LEU A 524 -15.63 -9.71 17.99
N SER A 525 -14.60 -8.89 17.81
CA SER A 525 -13.93 -8.65 16.54
C SER A 525 -13.41 -9.99 16.02
N ASN A 526 -14.24 -10.67 15.24
CA ASN A 526 -13.85 -11.83 14.49
C ASN A 526 -13.24 -11.31 13.19
N GLN A 527 -12.01 -11.77 12.91
CA GLN A 527 -11.23 -11.52 11.69
C GLN A 527 -11.90 -12.11 10.42
N GLU A 528 -13.22 -12.24 10.43
CA GLU A 528 -14.04 -12.77 9.37
C GLU A 528 -14.61 -11.62 8.53
N PRO A 529 -14.56 -11.74 7.20
CA PRO A 529 -15.08 -10.73 6.30
C PRO A 529 -16.56 -10.45 6.54
N GLN A 530 -16.92 -9.17 6.54
CA GLN A 530 -18.30 -8.73 6.75
C GLN A 530 -19.14 -8.84 5.48
N ILE A 531 -18.52 -8.58 4.33
CA ILE A 531 -19.16 -8.71 3.03
C ILE A 531 -18.24 -9.50 2.12
N LEU A 532 -18.78 -10.54 1.47
CA LEU A 532 -18.09 -11.25 0.41
C LEU A 532 -18.89 -11.13 -0.89
N MET A 533 -18.18 -10.92 -1.99
CA MET A 533 -18.76 -10.92 -3.32
C MET A 533 -18.04 -11.96 -4.17
N ARG A 534 -18.82 -12.88 -4.75
CA ARG A 534 -18.33 -13.85 -5.73
C ARG A 534 -18.92 -13.54 -7.08
N GLY A 535 -18.06 -13.44 -8.08
CA GLY A 535 -18.49 -13.11 -9.44
C GLY A 535 -17.44 -13.43 -10.49
N GLY A 536 -17.81 -13.18 -11.74
CA GLY A 536 -17.00 -13.40 -12.94
C GLY A 536 -17.45 -14.59 -13.77
N THR A 537 -17.28 -14.48 -15.09
CA THR A 537 -17.69 -15.50 -16.06
C THR A 537 -16.59 -16.54 -16.26
N LEU A 538 -15.43 -16.10 -16.76
CA LEU A 538 -14.26 -16.97 -17.01
C LEU A 538 -13.29 -16.96 -15.82
N ARG A 539 -13.04 -15.77 -15.25
CA ARG A 539 -12.21 -15.56 -14.06
C ARG A 539 -13.10 -15.30 -12.85
N LYS A 540 -13.34 -16.34 -12.06
CA LYS A 540 -14.14 -16.25 -10.84
C LYS A 540 -13.28 -15.83 -9.67
N HIS A 541 -13.63 -14.72 -9.04
CA HIS A 541 -12.98 -14.26 -7.82
C HIS A 541 -13.97 -14.22 -6.66
N VAL A 542 -13.45 -14.38 -5.45
CA VAL A 542 -14.14 -14.09 -4.20
C VAL A 542 -13.39 -12.95 -3.55
N ILE A 543 -14.05 -11.79 -3.47
CA ILE A 543 -13.49 -10.58 -2.89
C ILE A 543 -14.28 -10.22 -1.64
N TYR A 544 -13.63 -9.54 -0.70
CA TYR A 544 -14.27 -9.14 0.55
C TYR A 544 -13.87 -7.73 0.97
N THR A 545 -14.69 -7.14 1.82
CA THR A 545 -14.37 -5.90 2.52
C THR A 545 -14.79 -6.00 3.98
N ASP A 546 -14.06 -5.30 4.83
CA ASP A 546 -14.26 -5.29 6.27
C ASP A 546 -15.13 -4.07 6.64
N MET A 547 -16.12 -4.28 7.51
CA MET A 547 -16.97 -3.22 8.04
C MET A 547 -16.87 -3.18 9.56
N VAL A 548 -17.07 -1.99 10.13
CA VAL A 548 -17.18 -1.85 11.57
C VAL A 548 -18.37 -2.68 12.05
N ALA A 549 -18.15 -3.54 13.04
CA ALA A 549 -19.22 -4.37 13.59
C ALA A 549 -20.31 -3.49 14.23
N PRO A 550 -21.61 -3.78 14.00
CA PRO A 550 -22.70 -3.06 14.64
C PRO A 550 -22.70 -3.28 16.16
N SER A 551 -23.36 -2.40 16.89
CA SER A 551 -23.58 -2.55 18.33
C SER A 551 -24.83 -3.40 18.62
N ASN A 552 -24.80 -4.19 19.70
CA ASN A 552 -25.91 -5.04 20.12
C ASN A 552 -27.20 -4.23 20.33
N GLY A 553 -28.28 -4.61 19.66
CA GLY A 553 -29.59 -3.95 19.69
C GLY A 553 -29.72 -2.64 18.91
N ILE A 554 -28.66 -2.17 18.24
CA ILE A 554 -28.66 -0.88 17.52
C ILE A 554 -28.75 -1.11 16.00
N ALA A 555 -29.71 -0.45 15.36
CA ALA A 555 -29.81 -0.41 13.91
C ALA A 555 -28.67 0.42 13.32
N THR A 556 -27.77 -0.24 12.59
CA THR A 556 -26.59 0.37 11.98
C THR A 556 -26.73 0.35 10.46
N GLN A 557 -26.55 1.51 9.82
CA GLN A 557 -26.49 1.62 8.37
C GLN A 557 -25.04 1.49 7.89
N HIS A 558 -24.84 0.68 6.85
CA HIS A 558 -23.56 0.54 6.17
C HIS A 558 -23.71 0.95 4.72
N ASP A 559 -22.84 1.85 4.27
CA ASP A 559 -22.74 2.32 2.89
C ASP A 559 -21.36 1.96 2.34
N ILE A 560 -21.32 1.04 1.39
CA ILE A 560 -20.09 0.46 0.87
C ILE A 560 -19.90 0.91 -0.57
N ARG A 561 -18.78 1.57 -0.85
CA ARG A 561 -18.46 2.00 -2.21
C ARG A 561 -17.93 0.85 -3.05
N LEU A 562 -18.47 0.71 -4.25
CA LEU A 562 -18.10 -0.34 -5.20
C LEU A 562 -16.90 0.09 -6.05
N MET A 563 -15.72 0.15 -5.42
CA MET A 563 -14.42 0.43 -6.06
C MET A 563 -13.35 -0.49 -5.49
N GLU A 564 -12.33 -0.80 -6.27
CA GLU A 564 -11.35 -1.85 -5.99
C GLU A 564 -10.45 -1.59 -4.77
N HIS A 565 -10.21 -0.33 -4.42
CA HIS A 565 -9.24 0.05 -3.38
C HIS A 565 -9.61 -0.42 -1.97
N GLU A 566 -10.91 -0.56 -1.67
CA GLU A 566 -11.44 -0.96 -0.36
C GLU A 566 -11.69 -2.48 -0.25
N TRP A 567 -11.42 -3.24 -1.32
CA TRP A 567 -11.71 -4.68 -1.40
C TRP A 567 -10.44 -5.51 -1.48
N LYS A 568 -10.47 -6.72 -0.92
CA LYS A 568 -9.34 -7.66 -0.83
C LYS A 568 -9.71 -9.04 -1.36
N TYR A 569 -8.71 -9.84 -1.72
CA TYR A 569 -8.92 -11.24 -2.13
C TYR A 569 -9.12 -12.17 -0.93
N PHE A 570 -10.17 -12.98 -0.95
CA PHE A 570 -10.44 -13.97 0.10
C PHE A 570 -9.37 -15.08 0.13
N ASN A 571 -8.95 -15.54 1.33
CA ASN A 571 -7.87 -16.52 1.56
C ASN A 571 -6.47 -16.12 1.02
N SER A 572 -6.24 -14.85 0.73
CA SER A 572 -4.90 -14.34 0.37
C SER A 572 -4.09 -14.05 1.63
N VAL A 573 -2.81 -14.47 1.64
CA VAL A 573 -1.83 -14.05 2.67
C VAL A 573 -1.48 -12.56 2.52
N SER A 574 -1.73 -11.97 1.35
CA SER A 574 -1.44 -10.58 1.03
C SER A 574 -2.61 -9.65 1.38
N GLN A 575 -2.33 -8.56 2.10
CA GLN A 575 -3.28 -7.47 2.41
C GLN A 575 -3.49 -6.46 1.26
N ARG A 576 -3.05 -6.79 0.04
CA ARG A 576 -3.20 -5.91 -1.13
C ARG A 576 -4.67 -5.77 -1.54
N SER A 577 -5.02 -4.58 -2.02
CA SER A 577 -6.32 -4.33 -2.63
C SER A 577 -6.49 -5.11 -3.93
N VAL A 578 -7.75 -5.35 -4.30
CA VAL A 578 -8.13 -6.02 -5.55
C VAL A 578 -7.75 -5.13 -6.73
N SER A 579 -7.35 -5.75 -7.86
CA SER A 579 -7.12 -5.00 -9.09
C SER A 579 -8.44 -4.50 -9.70
N ARG A 580 -8.45 -3.34 -10.35
CA ARG A 580 -9.68 -2.84 -11.00
C ARG A 580 -10.24 -3.84 -12.01
N ALA A 581 -9.37 -4.48 -12.80
CA ALA A 581 -9.77 -5.50 -13.77
C ALA A 581 -10.49 -6.69 -13.12
N ASP A 582 -10.00 -7.19 -11.98
CA ASP A 582 -10.64 -8.30 -11.28
C ASP A 582 -11.93 -7.87 -10.57
N PHE A 583 -11.97 -6.66 -10.01
CA PHE A 583 -13.19 -6.09 -9.41
C PHE A 583 -14.31 -5.95 -10.46
N MET A 584 -13.97 -5.39 -11.62
CA MET A 584 -14.89 -5.27 -12.77
C MET A 584 -15.28 -6.63 -13.33
N SER A 585 -14.36 -7.61 -13.36
CA SER A 585 -14.70 -9.01 -13.69
C SER A 585 -15.76 -9.57 -12.74
N VAL A 586 -15.66 -9.32 -11.44
CA VAL A 586 -16.68 -9.73 -10.46
C VAL A 586 -18.04 -9.08 -10.77
N LEU A 587 -18.06 -7.76 -11.03
CA LEU A 587 -19.28 -7.03 -11.37
C LEU A 587 -19.90 -7.43 -12.72
N SER A 588 -19.09 -7.92 -13.67
CA SER A 588 -19.58 -8.39 -14.97
C SER A 588 -20.59 -9.53 -14.85
N ASN A 589 -20.46 -10.35 -13.80
CA ASN A 589 -21.35 -11.48 -13.54
C ASN A 589 -21.32 -11.83 -12.04
N VAL A 590 -22.08 -11.08 -11.25
CA VAL A 590 -22.17 -11.29 -9.80
C VAL A 590 -23.00 -12.54 -9.51
N GLN A 591 -22.38 -13.58 -8.96
CA GLN A 591 -23.06 -14.82 -8.61
C GLN A 591 -23.75 -14.73 -7.25
N ASN A 592 -23.07 -14.13 -6.27
CA ASN A 592 -23.63 -13.91 -4.95
C ASN A 592 -22.91 -12.79 -4.19
N ILE A 593 -23.70 -12.10 -3.37
CA ILE A 593 -23.22 -11.20 -2.32
C ILE A 593 -23.65 -11.82 -0.98
N LEU A 594 -22.67 -12.05 -0.11
CA LEU A 594 -22.84 -12.56 1.24
C LEU A 594 -22.62 -11.41 2.22
N ILE A 595 -23.63 -11.12 3.05
CA ILE A 595 -23.53 -10.11 4.11
C ILE A 595 -23.58 -10.83 5.46
N LYS A 596 -22.60 -10.60 6.32
CA LYS A 596 -22.55 -11.17 7.66
C LYS A 596 -23.75 -10.72 8.48
N ALA A 597 -24.42 -11.67 9.12
CA ALA A 597 -25.63 -11.41 9.90
C ALA A 597 -25.48 -11.74 11.40
N SER A 598 -24.47 -12.52 11.79
CA SER A 598 -24.28 -12.98 13.16
C SER A 598 -23.13 -12.26 13.85
N TYR A 599 -23.39 -11.70 15.03
CA TYR A 599 -22.41 -11.02 15.87
C TYR A 599 -22.58 -11.45 17.33
N GLY A 600 -21.48 -11.52 18.09
CA GLY A 600 -21.49 -11.92 19.50
C GLY A 600 -21.69 -13.42 19.76
N THR A 601 -21.79 -13.79 21.03
CA THR A 601 -22.10 -15.14 21.51
C THR A 601 -23.57 -15.23 21.93
N GLY A 602 -24.19 -16.40 21.77
CA GLY A 602 -25.61 -16.57 22.13
C GLY A 602 -26.56 -15.71 21.28
N LEU A 603 -26.38 -15.68 19.95
CA LEU A 603 -27.23 -14.89 19.05
C LEU A 603 -28.72 -15.25 19.23
N GLN A 604 -29.51 -14.29 19.68
CA GLN A 604 -30.95 -14.45 19.89
C GLN A 604 -31.72 -14.10 18.61
N GLN A 605 -31.35 -12.98 17.96
CA GLN A 605 -32.02 -12.48 16.78
C GLN A 605 -31.06 -11.67 15.91
N SER A 606 -31.24 -11.72 14.59
CA SER A 606 -30.58 -10.82 13.64
C SER A 606 -31.53 -10.41 12.52
N ARG A 607 -31.40 -9.16 12.06
CA ARG A 607 -32.21 -8.57 11.01
C ARG A 607 -31.35 -7.72 10.09
N ILE A 608 -31.41 -8.02 8.79
CA ILE A 608 -30.89 -7.18 7.72
C ILE A 608 -32.07 -6.65 6.91
N SER A 609 -32.05 -5.37 6.55
CA SER A 609 -33.10 -4.72 5.79
C SER A 609 -32.57 -3.61 4.89
N ASN A 610 -33.43 -3.09 4.01
CA ASN A 610 -33.14 -1.97 3.11
C ASN A 610 -31.86 -2.16 2.27
N ILE A 611 -31.64 -3.38 1.76
CA ILE A 611 -30.49 -3.68 0.90
C ILE A 611 -30.72 -3.05 -0.47
N THR A 612 -29.90 -2.08 -0.84
CA THR A 612 -29.94 -1.37 -2.11
C THR A 612 -28.58 -1.33 -2.76
N MET A 613 -28.53 -1.38 -4.09
CA MET A 613 -27.30 -1.19 -4.85
C MET A 613 -27.52 -0.10 -5.90
N GLU A 614 -26.63 0.88 -5.94
CA GLU A 614 -26.71 1.95 -6.93
C GLU A 614 -26.23 1.46 -8.29
N THR A 615 -26.92 1.86 -9.34
CA THR A 615 -26.54 1.61 -10.72
C THR A 615 -26.76 2.87 -11.56
N ALA A 616 -25.98 3.02 -12.62
CA ALA A 616 -26.06 4.17 -13.52
C ALA A 616 -27.12 3.91 -14.61
N VAL A 617 -28.06 4.85 -14.75
CA VAL A 617 -29.12 4.83 -15.77
C VAL A 617 -29.14 6.14 -16.56
N LYS A 618 -29.72 6.14 -17.75
CA LYS A 618 -29.87 7.37 -18.55
C LYS A 618 -30.68 8.42 -17.78
N ALA A 619 -30.16 9.65 -17.73
CA ALA A 619 -30.88 10.76 -17.11
C ALA A 619 -32.02 11.23 -18.03
N GLU A 620 -33.22 11.43 -17.46
CA GLU A 620 -34.32 12.07 -18.18
C GLU A 620 -34.16 13.60 -18.12
N SER A 621 -34.62 14.29 -19.15
CA SER A 621 -34.48 15.75 -19.26
C SER A 621 -35.21 16.47 -18.11
N GLY A 622 -34.43 17.11 -17.23
CA GLY A 622 -34.93 17.95 -16.12
C GLY A 622 -34.61 17.45 -14.70
N ASP A 623 -33.93 16.30 -14.54
CA ASP A 623 -33.61 15.74 -13.22
C ASP A 623 -32.32 16.35 -12.65
N SER A 624 -32.40 16.96 -11.45
CA SER A 624 -31.29 17.64 -10.75
C SER A 624 -30.45 16.70 -9.85
N ARG A 625 -30.65 15.39 -9.97
CA ARG A 625 -29.94 14.36 -9.19
C ARG A 625 -28.47 14.20 -9.61
N GLU A 626 -27.67 13.63 -8.71
CA GLU A 626 -26.23 13.44 -8.90
C GLU A 626 -25.89 12.68 -10.19
N LYS A 627 -24.98 13.26 -10.97
CA LYS A 627 -24.41 12.64 -12.18
C LYS A 627 -23.66 11.37 -11.79
N ALA A 628 -23.90 10.28 -12.51
CA ALA A 628 -23.12 9.06 -12.33
C ALA A 628 -21.72 9.25 -12.93
N ARG A 629 -20.71 9.29 -12.06
CA ARG A 629 -19.29 9.31 -12.42
C ARG A 629 -18.69 7.89 -12.43
N LEU A 630 -17.47 7.75 -12.96
CA LEU A 630 -16.68 6.50 -13.01
C LEU A 630 -17.23 5.41 -13.93
N ILE A 631 -18.13 5.77 -14.85
CA ILE A 631 -18.61 4.86 -15.89
C ILE A 631 -17.74 5.05 -17.13
N GLU A 632 -17.07 3.99 -17.57
CA GLU A 632 -16.26 4.02 -18.79
C GLU A 632 -17.14 3.92 -20.04
N SER A 633 -16.70 4.57 -21.11
CA SER A 633 -17.20 4.40 -22.48
C SER A 633 -16.01 4.04 -23.36
N CYS A 634 -15.95 2.79 -23.80
CA CYS A 634 -14.82 2.21 -24.49
C CYS A 634 -14.97 2.26 -26.01
N LEU A 635 -13.86 2.47 -26.72
CA LEU A 635 -13.80 2.25 -28.16
C LEU A 635 -13.60 0.76 -28.42
N CYS A 636 -14.67 0.08 -28.82
CA CYS A 636 -14.69 -1.37 -28.96
C CYS A 636 -14.14 -1.85 -30.31
N PRO A 637 -13.34 -2.94 -30.32
CA PRO A 637 -12.89 -3.55 -31.57
C PRO A 637 -14.05 -4.19 -32.36
N PRO A 638 -13.86 -4.47 -33.66
CA PRO A 638 -14.90 -5.08 -34.49
C PRO A 638 -15.46 -6.36 -33.88
N GLY A 639 -16.80 -6.47 -33.88
CA GLY A 639 -17.53 -7.60 -33.31
C GLY A 639 -17.99 -7.42 -31.86
N TYR A 640 -17.57 -6.36 -31.18
CA TYR A 640 -17.94 -6.07 -29.79
C TYR A 640 -18.72 -4.76 -29.65
N ALA A 641 -19.57 -4.69 -28.63
CA ALA A 641 -20.44 -3.56 -28.32
C ALA A 641 -20.63 -3.38 -26.80
N GLY A 642 -21.34 -2.32 -26.43
CA GLY A 642 -21.57 -1.93 -25.02
C GLY A 642 -20.49 -0.99 -24.49
N LEU A 643 -20.79 -0.31 -23.38
CA LEU A 643 -19.91 0.71 -22.79
C LEU A 643 -18.54 0.18 -22.32
N SER A 644 -18.49 -1.10 -21.92
CA SER A 644 -17.26 -1.80 -21.51
C SER A 644 -16.87 -2.90 -22.51
N CYS A 645 -17.34 -2.84 -23.76
CA CYS A 645 -17.16 -3.89 -24.78
C CYS A 645 -17.60 -5.29 -24.30
N GLN A 646 -18.61 -5.32 -23.42
CA GLN A 646 -19.06 -6.54 -22.76
C GLN A 646 -20.02 -7.36 -23.62
N GLU A 647 -20.59 -6.78 -24.68
CA GLU A 647 -21.61 -7.39 -25.55
C GLU A 647 -21.02 -7.71 -26.93
N CYS A 648 -21.66 -8.62 -27.67
CA CYS A 648 -21.34 -8.81 -29.08
C CYS A 648 -22.11 -7.78 -29.91
N ALA A 649 -21.43 -7.20 -30.91
CA ALA A 649 -22.08 -6.32 -31.87
C ALA A 649 -23.11 -7.10 -32.71
N VAL A 650 -24.08 -6.37 -33.28
CA VAL A 650 -25.07 -6.96 -34.19
C VAL A 650 -24.36 -7.73 -35.31
N GLY A 651 -24.78 -8.96 -35.57
CA GLY A 651 -24.15 -9.87 -36.54
C GLY A 651 -23.00 -10.71 -35.98
N PHE A 652 -22.75 -10.66 -34.67
CA PHE A 652 -21.78 -11.49 -33.96
C PHE A 652 -22.43 -12.16 -32.75
N PHE A 653 -21.91 -13.33 -32.37
CA PHE A 653 -22.32 -14.06 -31.16
C PHE A 653 -21.12 -14.58 -30.37
N ARG A 654 -21.32 -14.88 -29.10
CA ARG A 654 -20.26 -15.42 -28.25
C ARG A 654 -19.88 -16.82 -28.66
N GLN A 655 -18.59 -17.02 -28.90
CA GLN A 655 -18.07 -18.34 -29.23
C GLN A 655 -18.38 -19.36 -28.09
N PRO A 656 -18.87 -20.56 -28.42
CA PRO A 656 -19.14 -21.60 -27.44
C PRO A 656 -17.87 -22.04 -26.69
N LEU A 657 -18.01 -22.33 -25.40
CA LEU A 657 -16.91 -22.80 -24.54
C LEU A 657 -16.26 -24.10 -25.06
N SER A 658 -17.02 -24.96 -25.74
CA SER A 658 -16.54 -26.18 -26.36
C SER A 658 -15.56 -25.95 -27.52
N GLU A 659 -15.61 -24.79 -28.16
CA GLU A 659 -14.74 -24.43 -29.28
C GLU A 659 -13.44 -23.71 -28.83
N LEU A 660 -13.29 -23.44 -27.53
CA LEU A 660 -12.17 -22.67 -26.99
C LEU A 660 -11.07 -23.58 -26.41
N PRO A 661 -9.78 -23.27 -26.64
CA PRO A 661 -8.68 -23.99 -26.02
C PRO A 661 -8.67 -23.84 -24.48
N PRO A 662 -8.40 -24.92 -23.71
CA PRO A 662 -8.36 -24.88 -22.24
C PRO A 662 -7.39 -23.87 -21.63
N GLN A 663 -6.25 -23.63 -22.30
CA GLN A 663 -5.23 -22.68 -21.82
C GLN A 663 -5.66 -21.22 -21.97
N SER A 664 -6.39 -20.89 -23.03
CA SER A 664 -6.87 -19.52 -23.31
C SER A 664 -7.91 -19.03 -22.30
N LEU A 665 -8.64 -19.97 -21.66
CA LEU A 665 -9.69 -19.66 -20.68
C LEU A 665 -9.17 -19.03 -19.39
N LYS A 666 -7.90 -19.22 -19.02
CA LYS A 666 -7.30 -18.61 -17.82
C LYS A 666 -6.97 -17.13 -17.99
N THR A 667 -6.74 -16.68 -19.22
CA THR A 667 -6.30 -15.31 -19.53
C THR A 667 -7.42 -14.39 -19.96
N MET A 668 -8.51 -14.94 -20.50
CA MET A 668 -9.64 -14.18 -21.04
C MET A 668 -10.61 -13.71 -19.95
N LEU A 669 -11.05 -12.45 -20.04
CA LEU A 669 -12.12 -11.88 -19.22
C LEU A 669 -13.50 -12.11 -19.84
N VAL A 670 -13.58 -12.06 -21.16
CA VAL A 670 -14.81 -12.21 -21.96
C VAL A 670 -14.59 -13.23 -23.09
N ARG A 671 -15.65 -13.95 -23.47
CA ARG A 671 -15.60 -14.89 -24.61
C ARG A 671 -15.48 -14.11 -25.93
N PRO A 672 -14.75 -14.63 -26.93
CA PRO A 672 -14.67 -14.01 -28.24
C PRO A 672 -16.04 -13.86 -28.91
N CYS A 673 -16.28 -12.73 -29.57
CA CYS A 673 -17.43 -12.53 -30.44
C CYS A 673 -17.04 -12.91 -31.87
N VAL A 674 -17.72 -13.90 -32.45
CA VAL A 674 -17.48 -14.40 -33.81
C VAL A 674 -18.68 -14.08 -34.71
N PRO A 675 -18.48 -13.87 -36.02
CA PRO A 675 -19.58 -13.59 -36.94
C PRO A 675 -20.66 -14.67 -36.91
N CYS A 676 -21.92 -14.27 -37.06
CA CYS A 676 -23.05 -15.20 -37.16
C CYS A 676 -22.84 -16.23 -38.28
N ARG A 677 -23.05 -17.51 -37.96
CA ARG A 677 -22.84 -18.65 -38.88
C ARG A 677 -24.16 -19.05 -39.56
N CYS A 678 -24.81 -18.09 -40.23
CA CYS A 678 -26.15 -18.25 -40.81
C CYS A 678 -26.17 -18.63 -42.30
N ASN A 679 -25.11 -19.31 -42.78
CA ASN A 679 -24.97 -19.75 -44.17
C ASN A 679 -25.26 -18.66 -45.22
N ASN A 680 -24.99 -17.37 -44.92
CA ASN A 680 -25.28 -16.24 -45.80
C ASN A 680 -26.78 -15.96 -46.06
N HIS A 681 -27.66 -16.56 -45.26
CA HIS A 681 -29.12 -16.35 -45.31
C HIS A 681 -29.64 -15.43 -44.20
N SER A 682 -28.81 -15.07 -43.23
CA SER A 682 -29.09 -13.99 -42.28
C SER A 682 -27.80 -13.29 -41.88
N SER A 683 -27.89 -12.00 -41.59
CA SER A 683 -26.82 -11.19 -41.01
C SER A 683 -26.99 -10.98 -39.51
N SER A 684 -28.02 -11.56 -38.89
CA SER A 684 -28.33 -11.40 -37.46
C SER A 684 -28.53 -12.76 -36.78
N CYS A 685 -28.06 -12.88 -35.55
CA CYS A 685 -28.25 -14.05 -34.72
C CYS A 685 -28.31 -13.65 -33.25
N ASP A 686 -28.81 -14.54 -32.40
CA ASP A 686 -28.80 -14.35 -30.96
C ASP A 686 -27.36 -14.19 -30.45
N PRO A 687 -27.05 -13.15 -29.66
CA PRO A 687 -25.68 -12.84 -29.27
C PRO A 687 -25.05 -13.85 -28.30
N GLU A 688 -25.84 -14.70 -27.63
CA GLU A 688 -25.33 -15.72 -26.70
C GLU A 688 -25.39 -17.14 -27.27
N THR A 689 -26.46 -17.50 -27.99
CA THR A 689 -26.62 -18.86 -28.56
C THR A 689 -26.07 -18.98 -29.98
N GLY A 690 -26.07 -17.89 -30.75
CA GLY A 690 -25.71 -17.88 -32.17
C GLY A 690 -26.84 -18.35 -33.10
N ASP A 691 -28.06 -18.54 -32.57
CA ASP A 691 -29.21 -18.93 -33.39
C ASP A 691 -29.62 -17.79 -34.33
N CYS A 692 -29.68 -18.09 -35.62
CA CYS A 692 -29.98 -17.11 -36.65
C CYS A 692 -31.41 -16.57 -36.54
N GLN A 693 -31.53 -15.25 -36.67
CA GLN A 693 -32.80 -14.54 -36.65
C GLN A 693 -33.16 -14.12 -38.08
N ASP A 694 -34.45 -14.07 -38.40
CA ASP A 694 -34.96 -13.58 -39.69
C ASP A 694 -34.29 -14.22 -40.92
N CYS A 695 -34.24 -15.56 -40.98
CA CYS A 695 -33.69 -16.30 -42.12
C CYS A 695 -34.36 -15.90 -43.45
N GLN A 696 -33.56 -15.40 -44.39
CA GLN A 696 -33.98 -14.98 -45.74
C GLN A 696 -33.91 -16.15 -46.73
N HIS A 697 -34.26 -15.89 -47.99
CA HIS A 697 -34.21 -16.87 -49.09
C HIS A 697 -35.00 -18.16 -48.82
N HIS A 698 -36.10 -18.07 -48.06
CA HIS A 698 -36.95 -19.21 -47.70
C HIS A 698 -36.20 -20.34 -46.97
N THR A 699 -35.28 -19.96 -46.09
CA THR A 699 -34.57 -20.88 -45.20
C THR A 699 -35.11 -20.78 -43.76
N SER A 700 -34.78 -21.77 -42.93
CA SER A 700 -35.21 -21.88 -41.53
C SER A 700 -34.19 -22.72 -40.73
N GLY A 701 -34.44 -22.89 -39.43
CA GLY A 701 -33.55 -23.56 -38.48
C GLY A 701 -32.51 -22.63 -37.83
N PRO A 702 -31.80 -23.10 -36.79
CA PRO A 702 -30.90 -22.28 -35.98
C PRO A 702 -29.69 -21.72 -36.75
N GLN A 703 -29.37 -22.27 -37.93
CA GLN A 703 -28.29 -21.79 -38.78
C GLN A 703 -28.78 -21.38 -40.18
N CYS A 704 -30.10 -21.24 -40.38
CA CYS A 704 -30.70 -21.09 -41.71
C CYS A 704 -30.25 -22.18 -42.70
N ASN A 705 -30.09 -23.42 -42.20
CA ASN A 705 -29.48 -24.54 -42.91
C ASN A 705 -30.49 -25.56 -43.44
N VAL A 706 -31.79 -25.29 -43.30
CA VAL A 706 -32.88 -26.08 -43.89
C VAL A 706 -33.84 -25.15 -44.62
N CYS A 707 -34.54 -25.64 -45.66
CA CYS A 707 -35.57 -24.83 -46.32
C CYS A 707 -36.77 -24.63 -45.38
N ALA A 708 -37.40 -23.46 -45.47
CA ALA A 708 -38.61 -23.14 -44.74
C ALA A 708 -39.76 -24.08 -45.15
N PRO A 709 -40.77 -24.29 -44.29
CA PRO A 709 -41.92 -25.14 -44.61
C PRO A 709 -42.55 -24.79 -45.98
N GLY A 710 -42.70 -25.78 -46.85
CA GLY A 710 -43.22 -25.62 -48.22
C GLY A 710 -42.16 -25.41 -49.31
N TYR A 711 -40.88 -25.36 -48.94
CA TYR A 711 -39.74 -25.25 -49.85
C TYR A 711 -38.81 -26.46 -49.72
N TYR A 712 -38.12 -26.81 -50.80
CA TYR A 712 -37.12 -27.89 -50.84
C TYR A 712 -35.87 -27.44 -51.61
N GLY A 713 -34.73 -28.04 -51.29
CA GLY A 713 -33.45 -27.67 -51.89
C GLY A 713 -32.27 -28.10 -51.04
N ASN A 714 -31.06 -27.93 -51.57
CA ASN A 714 -29.81 -28.16 -50.83
C ASN A 714 -29.10 -26.82 -50.61
N ILE A 715 -28.74 -26.52 -49.37
CA ILE A 715 -28.25 -25.21 -48.96
C ILE A 715 -26.71 -25.22 -48.98
N SER A 716 -26.14 -24.36 -49.82
CA SER A 716 -24.71 -24.07 -49.94
C SER A 716 -24.38 -22.58 -49.81
N GLY A 717 -25.39 -21.71 -49.62
CA GLY A 717 -25.25 -20.29 -49.27
C GLY A 717 -25.66 -19.30 -50.36
N SER A 718 -26.40 -19.75 -51.38
CA SER A 718 -26.94 -18.92 -52.48
C SER A 718 -28.44 -18.60 -52.30
N ALA A 719 -28.86 -17.43 -52.79
CA ALA A 719 -30.20 -16.89 -52.62
C ALA A 719 -31.33 -17.70 -53.30
N SER A 720 -31.01 -18.60 -54.23
CA SER A 720 -32.00 -19.33 -55.05
C SER A 720 -32.00 -20.84 -54.83
N GLU A 721 -31.50 -21.31 -53.68
CA GLU A 721 -31.31 -22.75 -53.41
C GLU A 721 -32.58 -23.45 -52.92
N CYS A 722 -33.49 -22.73 -52.26
CA CYS A 722 -34.78 -23.26 -51.82
C CYS A 722 -35.87 -22.91 -52.83
N SER A 723 -36.45 -23.95 -53.44
CA SER A 723 -37.54 -23.84 -54.43
C SER A 723 -38.88 -24.21 -53.80
N LEU A 724 -39.95 -23.52 -54.19
CA LEU A 724 -41.30 -23.84 -53.73
C LEU A 724 -41.73 -25.20 -54.29
N CYS A 725 -42.28 -26.05 -53.43
CA CYS A 725 -42.78 -27.36 -53.86
C CYS A 725 -44.05 -27.24 -54.71
N ALA A 726 -44.08 -27.96 -55.82
CA ALA A 726 -45.29 -28.10 -56.63
C ALA A 726 -46.00 -29.41 -56.24
N CYS A 727 -47.11 -29.32 -55.49
CA CYS A 727 -47.82 -30.49 -54.98
C CYS A 727 -49.20 -30.63 -55.62
N PRO A 728 -49.38 -30.94 -56.92
CA PRO A 728 -48.41 -31.37 -57.93
C PRO A 728 -47.95 -30.27 -58.91
N LEU A 729 -48.65 -29.13 -58.95
CA LEU A 729 -48.33 -27.96 -59.78
C LEU A 729 -48.32 -26.70 -58.92
N LEU A 730 -47.47 -25.72 -59.26
CA LEU A 730 -47.37 -24.44 -58.54
C LEU A 730 -48.70 -23.66 -58.49
N SER A 731 -49.49 -23.70 -59.57
CA SER A 731 -50.78 -23.00 -59.68
C SER A 731 -51.95 -23.77 -59.08
N ASN A 732 -51.77 -25.05 -58.73
CA ASN A 732 -52.82 -25.94 -58.25
C ASN A 732 -52.23 -26.94 -57.26
N SER A 733 -51.76 -26.42 -56.13
CA SER A 733 -51.13 -27.20 -55.07
C SER A 733 -52.16 -27.68 -54.04
N PHE A 734 -52.13 -28.97 -53.75
CA PHE A 734 -52.96 -29.69 -52.79
C PHE A 734 -52.19 -30.09 -51.53
N SER A 735 -51.06 -29.45 -51.24
CA SER A 735 -50.39 -29.57 -49.94
C SER A 735 -49.72 -28.25 -49.54
N PRO A 736 -49.84 -27.83 -48.26
CA PRO A 736 -49.17 -26.65 -47.75
C PRO A 736 -47.71 -26.90 -47.35
N SER A 737 -47.25 -28.16 -47.31
CA SER A 737 -45.90 -28.51 -46.87
C SER A 737 -45.30 -29.67 -47.66
N CYS A 738 -43.98 -29.69 -47.72
CA CYS A 738 -43.20 -30.72 -48.38
C CYS A 738 -41.85 -30.87 -47.70
N GLU A 739 -41.17 -31.98 -47.96
CA GLU A 739 -39.82 -32.27 -47.51
C GLU A 739 -38.97 -32.75 -48.68
N ALA A 740 -37.68 -32.41 -48.67
CA ALA A 740 -36.73 -32.91 -49.65
C ALA A 740 -36.50 -34.42 -49.49
N GLU A 741 -36.46 -35.16 -50.60
CA GLU A 741 -36.27 -36.61 -50.64
C GLU A 741 -35.36 -36.98 -51.83
N GLY A 742 -34.03 -36.95 -51.59
CA GLY A 742 -33.02 -37.15 -52.63
C GLY A 742 -32.83 -35.89 -53.49
N ALA A 743 -32.84 -36.04 -54.81
CA ALA A 743 -32.85 -34.91 -55.76
C ALA A 743 -34.26 -34.36 -56.05
N ASP A 744 -35.27 -34.90 -55.38
CA ASP A 744 -36.70 -34.63 -55.57
C ASP A 744 -37.34 -34.26 -54.21
N TYR A 745 -38.65 -34.05 -54.15
CA TYR A 745 -39.38 -33.74 -52.91
C TYR A 745 -40.64 -34.60 -52.75
N ARG A 746 -41.15 -34.67 -51.53
CA ARG A 746 -42.45 -35.28 -51.23
C ARG A 746 -43.32 -34.31 -50.47
N CYS A 747 -44.61 -34.30 -50.75
CA CYS A 747 -45.58 -33.45 -50.08
C CYS A 747 -46.06 -34.15 -48.81
N THR A 748 -46.02 -33.46 -47.66
CA THR A 748 -46.17 -34.08 -46.34
C THR A 748 -47.55 -33.91 -45.73
N ALA A 749 -48.39 -33.03 -46.29
CA ALA A 749 -49.73 -32.78 -45.80
C ALA A 749 -50.72 -32.65 -46.96
N CYS A 750 -51.02 -33.74 -47.67
CA CYS A 750 -52.02 -33.68 -48.75
C CYS A 750 -53.40 -33.29 -48.21
N LEU A 751 -54.09 -32.38 -48.91
CA LEU A 751 -55.47 -32.02 -48.61
C LEU A 751 -56.36 -33.26 -48.67
N THR A 752 -57.41 -33.27 -47.83
CA THR A 752 -58.35 -34.39 -47.73
C THR A 752 -58.88 -34.79 -49.12
N GLY A 753 -58.68 -36.05 -49.49
CA GLY A 753 -59.07 -36.59 -50.80
C GLY A 753 -57.93 -36.68 -51.82
N TYR A 754 -56.70 -36.29 -51.48
CA TYR A 754 -55.51 -36.42 -52.33
C TYR A 754 -54.43 -37.30 -51.65
N GLU A 755 -53.76 -38.13 -52.42
CA GLU A 755 -52.65 -39.00 -52.00
C GLU A 755 -51.57 -39.10 -53.09
N GLY A 756 -50.46 -39.77 -52.82
CA GLY A 756 -49.30 -39.82 -53.72
C GLY A 756 -48.16 -38.89 -53.30
N ARG A 757 -47.02 -39.01 -53.97
CA ARG A 757 -45.76 -38.36 -53.55
C ARG A 757 -45.84 -36.84 -53.59
N HIS A 758 -46.58 -36.31 -54.57
CA HIS A 758 -46.83 -34.90 -54.78
C HIS A 758 -48.32 -34.55 -54.62
N CYS A 759 -49.10 -35.39 -53.92
CA CYS A 759 -50.57 -35.27 -53.84
C CYS A 759 -51.24 -35.28 -55.23
N GLU A 760 -50.66 -36.01 -56.17
CA GLU A 760 -51.05 -36.05 -57.58
C GLU A 760 -52.22 -37.01 -57.87
N ARG A 761 -52.61 -37.84 -56.90
CA ARG A 761 -53.67 -38.84 -57.03
C ARG A 761 -54.83 -38.53 -56.10
N ALA A 762 -56.03 -38.96 -56.46
CA ALA A 762 -57.17 -38.94 -55.56
C ALA A 762 -57.03 -40.10 -54.55
N ALA A 763 -57.25 -39.80 -53.27
CA ALA A 763 -57.20 -40.79 -52.20
C ALA A 763 -58.28 -41.85 -52.41
N SER A 764 -57.87 -43.12 -52.47
CA SER A 764 -58.74 -44.25 -52.75
C SER A 764 -59.76 -44.58 -51.64
N THR A 765 -59.70 -43.88 -50.50
CA THR A 765 -60.69 -43.94 -49.41
C THR A 765 -60.94 -42.57 -48.78
N VAL A 766 -62.08 -41.94 -49.08
CA VAL A 766 -62.63 -40.84 -48.26
C VAL A 766 -63.42 -41.46 -47.11
N SER A 767 -62.78 -41.68 -45.97
CA SER A 767 -63.48 -42.04 -44.73
C SER A 767 -64.01 -40.77 -44.05
N PHE A 768 -65.33 -40.55 -44.14
CA PHE A 768 -66.03 -39.68 -43.21
C PHE A 768 -65.99 -40.31 -41.82
N ALA A 769 -65.06 -39.90 -40.97
CA ALA A 769 -65.09 -40.26 -39.56
C ALA A 769 -64.55 -39.11 -38.70
N ASN A 770 -65.37 -38.76 -37.70
CA ASN A 770 -65.08 -37.96 -36.50
C ASN A 770 -65.22 -36.44 -36.60
N ILE A 771 -66.48 -36.02 -36.74
CA ILE A 771 -67.02 -34.95 -35.89
C ILE A 771 -67.26 -35.59 -34.52
N GLU A 772 -66.30 -35.47 -33.60
CA GLU A 772 -66.58 -35.66 -32.17
C GLU A 772 -66.79 -34.30 -31.53
N CYS A 773 -68.05 -33.98 -31.28
CA CYS A 773 -68.45 -33.02 -30.27
C CYS A 773 -67.99 -33.53 -28.90
N VAL A 774 -66.92 -32.96 -28.34
CA VAL A 774 -66.64 -33.07 -26.91
C VAL A 774 -67.03 -31.76 -26.24
N TYR A 775 -68.27 -31.75 -25.75
CA TYR A 775 -68.74 -30.82 -24.73
C TYR A 775 -68.27 -31.34 -23.38
N ARG A 776 -67.35 -30.64 -22.70
CA ARG A 776 -67.15 -30.80 -21.25
C ARG A 776 -66.67 -29.50 -20.60
N SER A 777 -67.66 -28.77 -20.09
CA SER A 777 -67.72 -28.23 -18.72
C SER A 777 -66.54 -27.42 -18.18
N GLY A 778 -66.64 -26.09 -18.30
CA GLY A 778 -66.83 -25.23 -17.13
C GLY A 778 -65.61 -24.70 -16.37
N LEU A 779 -65.50 -23.36 -16.42
CA LEU A 779 -65.00 -22.40 -15.42
C LEU A 779 -63.61 -21.76 -15.64
N LEU A 780 -63.69 -20.52 -16.18
CA LEU A 780 -63.13 -19.23 -15.70
C LEU A 780 -61.63 -19.18 -15.38
N CYS A 781 -60.79 -18.25 -15.87
CA CYS A 781 -60.91 -16.81 -16.19
C CYS A 781 -59.47 -16.34 -16.59
N PRO A 782 -59.14 -15.05 -16.85
CA PRO A 782 -59.86 -13.95 -17.51
C PRO A 782 -58.97 -13.13 -18.50
N PHE A 783 -59.57 -12.06 -19.07
CA PHE A 783 -58.97 -10.87 -19.75
C PHE A 783 -58.31 -11.08 -21.13
N SER A 784 -58.97 -10.71 -22.22
CA SER A 784 -59.13 -9.36 -22.79
C SER A 784 -57.84 -8.81 -23.42
N MET A 785 -57.85 -8.67 -24.74
CA MET A 785 -57.27 -7.50 -25.38
C MET A 785 -58.16 -7.09 -26.55
N SER A 786 -58.83 -5.97 -26.32
CA SER A 786 -59.35 -5.04 -27.30
C SER A 786 -58.27 -4.66 -28.31
N ALA A 787 -58.55 -4.85 -29.60
CA ALA A 787 -57.93 -4.07 -30.66
C ALA A 787 -59.05 -3.33 -31.40
N SER A 788 -59.14 -2.05 -31.08
CA SER A 788 -59.83 -1.03 -31.83
C SER A 788 -59.28 -0.94 -33.25
N VAL A 789 -60.13 -1.19 -34.25
CA VAL A 789 -59.98 -0.64 -35.59
C VAL A 789 -61.26 0.10 -35.94
N SER A 790 -61.09 1.40 -36.09
CA SER A 790 -62.06 2.41 -36.50
C SER A 790 -62.59 2.13 -37.91
N LEU A 791 -63.90 1.91 -37.99
CA LEU A 791 -64.68 2.10 -39.22
C LEU A 791 -65.27 3.52 -39.18
N ASN A 792 -64.97 4.31 -40.21
CA ASN A 792 -65.65 5.56 -40.49
C ASN A 792 -66.55 5.34 -41.73
N PRO A 793 -67.89 5.40 -41.62
CA PRO A 793 -68.77 5.49 -42.77
C PRO A 793 -69.11 6.96 -43.05
N SER A 794 -68.86 7.37 -44.29
CA SER A 794 -69.51 8.43 -45.08
C SER A 794 -70.34 9.53 -44.37
N ARG A 795 -69.97 10.79 -44.66
CA ARG A 795 -70.78 12.04 -44.70
C ARG A 795 -72.29 11.81 -44.94
N PRO A 796 -73.18 12.75 -44.57
CA PRO A 796 -73.14 13.76 -43.50
C PRO A 796 -74.08 13.42 -42.33
#